data_AF-A0A1Y2LUY1-F1
#
_entry.id   AF-A0A1Y2LUY1-F1
#
_cell.length_a   1.000
_cell.length_b   1.000
_cell.length_c   1.000
_cell.angle_alpha   90.00
_cell.angle_beta   90.00
_cell.angle_gamma   90.00
#
_symmetry.space_group_name_H-M   'P 1'
#
loop_
_entity.id
_entity.type
_entity.pdbx_description
1 polymer ?
#
loop_
_entity_poly.entity_id
_entity_poly.type
_entity_poly.pdbx_seq_one_letter_code
_entity_poly.pdbx_strand_id
1 'polypeptide(L)'
;MSIVAESLTNGFGPMPRLGDILMKDITHKVEDDDMTVWDKGIFISELLKQGIVLNTDGTGAVDGSLAAARGLRQGTYRGTRLALTEIYSLIEDAAVSHFDVQGFEPIIPRKRDLAQKKDVYNWSNSEDGFPPHLLAVPPEQANGAPSVGNIFDLKALGSIQKIAQAVSFIIPEEIPKEGTPFEGPTLAECEQYNREHLSPKTDIMDGENLGNKADWYSDARFAQQHLSGVNPCTIERVHSHTREVYAAEADRQGLEDMRNILSSGEDLFVQDYSYFREATGVSNDEDFHNEVLELAGGKPTGKTASRFACAPVVIFQLHCDGRLHPLAITIDHKGSLDNSVTIFNMHLTPDDQSGVAEKDDWPWRYAKTCAQTADWSRHEVAVHLVETHMVEEAIIVATNRTIPEDHILYETLSPHWFRTLALNQAAREVLVPFVIARLAGFGPSVDSKSSRAMKLINWSYKKFDFQSKYIPADLKKRGFDVEALTEEKYRNYPYATDMYLLWGVIHDFVKSVLGTKYKCDDDVQKDVHIGDWCKEIQTQGQISTFPTITTVDQLVDAITMCIHIASPQHTAVNYLQDYYYSFVPAKPPALCAPLPKDLATLKKYTEEDLTAALPIGSEGVKWKDWLLAAQLPELLSYKVENQYNLITYAKSLYNVNKNRTNFEDKEWDSKTIKEAAALFYSRLKELDSVFKHVSDRQTKGTIEYKVLQPEVTAVSILI
;
A
#
# COMPACT_ATOMS: atom_id res chain seq x y z
N MET A 1 -47.41 -48.61 13.59
CA MET A 1 -47.42 -47.15 13.34
C MET A 1 -46.43 -46.38 14.24
N SER A 2 -45.27 -46.95 14.61
CA SER A 2 -44.32 -46.28 15.54
C SER A 2 -42.91 -46.09 14.97
N ILE A 3 -42.68 -46.35 13.68
CA ILE A 3 -41.34 -46.24 13.05
C ILE A 3 -41.34 -45.20 11.91
N VAL A 4 -42.49 -44.62 11.56
CA VAL A 4 -42.62 -43.63 10.46
C VAL A 4 -42.58 -42.18 10.97
N ALA A 5 -42.67 -41.95 12.29
CA ALA A 5 -42.68 -40.59 12.84
C ALA A 5 -41.28 -40.00 13.09
N GLU A 6 -40.25 -40.84 13.30
CA GLU A 6 -38.88 -40.37 13.56
C GLU A 6 -38.12 -39.97 12.29
N SER A 7 -38.53 -40.42 11.10
CA SER A 7 -37.85 -40.06 9.84
C SER A 7 -38.31 -38.72 9.23
N LEU A 8 -39.25 -38.01 9.87
CA LEU A 8 -39.82 -36.76 9.35
C LEU A 8 -39.33 -35.50 10.08
N THR A 9 -38.59 -35.64 11.18
CA THR A 9 -38.22 -34.49 12.03
C THR A 9 -36.75 -34.06 11.93
N ASN A 10 -35.88 -34.76 11.18
CA ASN A 10 -34.45 -34.41 11.03
C ASN A 10 -33.74 -34.00 12.34
N GLY A 11 -34.14 -34.58 13.48
CA GLY A 11 -33.57 -34.23 14.80
C GLY A 11 -34.16 -33.00 15.50
N PHE A 12 -35.17 -32.32 14.93
CA PHE A 12 -35.78 -31.10 15.49
C PHE A 12 -36.94 -31.33 16.48
N GLY A 13 -37.30 -32.58 16.81
CA GLY A 13 -38.48 -32.86 17.63
C GLY A 13 -39.79 -32.39 16.94
N PRO A 14 -40.90 -32.21 17.69
CA PRO A 14 -42.12 -31.63 17.13
C PRO A 14 -41.88 -30.19 16.67
N MET A 15 -42.44 -29.82 15.52
CA MET A 15 -42.32 -28.45 14.97
C MET A 15 -42.74 -27.41 16.03
N PRO A 16 -41.86 -26.46 16.38
CA PRO A 16 -42.17 -25.43 17.37
C PRO A 16 -43.33 -24.57 16.87
N ARG A 17 -44.27 -24.20 17.74
CA ARG A 17 -45.31 -23.24 17.37
C ARG A 17 -44.71 -21.84 17.46
N LEU A 18 -45.15 -20.93 16.59
CA LEU A 18 -44.73 -19.53 16.62
C LEU A 18 -44.95 -18.91 18.01
N GLY A 19 -46.07 -19.22 18.67
CA GLY A 19 -46.35 -18.78 20.04
C GLY A 19 -45.29 -19.25 21.05
N ASP A 20 -44.75 -20.45 20.90
CA ASP A 20 -43.72 -21.00 21.77
C ASP A 20 -42.36 -20.31 21.58
N ILE A 21 -42.12 -19.71 20.42
CA ILE A 21 -40.91 -18.92 20.14
C ILE A 21 -41.09 -17.50 20.71
N LEU A 22 -42.22 -16.86 20.44
CA LEU A 22 -42.50 -15.48 20.85
C LEU A 22 -42.70 -15.32 22.38
N MET A 23 -43.10 -16.38 23.08
CA MET A 23 -43.26 -16.38 24.53
C MET A 23 -41.99 -16.74 25.30
N LYS A 24 -40.94 -17.22 24.61
CA LYS A 24 -39.65 -17.45 25.26
C LYS A 24 -38.95 -16.11 25.49
N ASP A 25 -38.28 -16.01 26.62
CA ASP A 25 -37.29 -14.96 26.84
C ASP A 25 -36.16 -15.08 25.80
N ILE A 26 -35.31 -14.05 25.70
CA ILE A 26 -34.15 -14.02 24.80
C ILE A 26 -33.27 -15.26 25.05
N THR A 27 -33.25 -16.17 24.08
CA THR A 27 -32.49 -17.43 24.14
C THR A 27 -31.10 -17.32 23.53
N HIS A 28 -30.88 -16.30 22.69
CA HIS A 28 -29.61 -15.96 22.07
C HIS A 28 -29.38 -14.47 22.28
N LYS A 29 -28.36 -14.12 23.06
CA LYS A 29 -28.00 -12.72 23.32
C LYS A 29 -27.18 -12.21 22.14
N VAL A 30 -27.58 -11.06 21.61
CA VAL A 30 -26.86 -10.43 20.49
C VAL A 30 -25.52 -9.87 20.93
N GLU A 31 -25.37 -9.57 22.23
CA GLU A 31 -24.12 -9.11 22.83
C GLU A 31 -23.01 -10.17 22.82
N ASP A 32 -23.36 -11.44 22.63
CA ASP A 32 -22.42 -12.56 22.51
C ASP A 32 -22.04 -12.84 21.02
N ASP A 33 -22.65 -12.13 20.06
CA ASP A 33 -22.42 -12.27 18.62
C ASP A 33 -21.92 -10.95 18.02
N ASP A 34 -20.60 -10.84 17.90
CA ASP A 34 -20.00 -9.60 17.48
C ASP A 34 -20.40 -9.18 16.06
N MET A 35 -20.69 -7.90 15.86
CA MET A 35 -20.92 -7.33 14.54
C MET A 35 -19.68 -7.49 13.65
N THR A 36 -19.88 -8.02 12.45
CA THR A 36 -18.83 -8.25 11.43
C THR A 36 -19.05 -7.43 10.17
N VAL A 37 -20.30 -7.05 9.87
CA VAL A 37 -20.68 -6.27 8.69
C VAL A 37 -21.79 -5.31 9.08
N TRP A 38 -21.76 -4.09 8.55
CA TRP A 38 -22.87 -3.15 8.67
C TRP A 38 -23.98 -3.50 7.67
N ASP A 39 -25.23 -3.50 8.12
CA ASP A 39 -26.34 -3.34 7.17
C ASP A 39 -26.22 -1.94 6.54
N LYS A 40 -25.96 -1.88 5.24
CA LYS A 40 -25.72 -0.62 4.52
C LYS A 40 -26.87 0.38 4.68
N GLY A 41 -28.12 -0.08 4.69
CA GLY A 41 -29.29 0.78 4.85
C GLY A 41 -29.39 1.38 6.25
N ILE A 42 -29.10 0.59 7.29
CA ILE A 42 -29.02 1.07 8.67
C ILE A 42 -27.86 2.06 8.83
N PHE A 43 -26.69 1.75 8.26
CA PHE A 43 -25.51 2.61 8.34
C PHE A 43 -25.79 4.00 7.72
N ILE A 44 -26.30 4.04 6.49
CA ILE A 44 -26.68 5.29 5.81
C ILE A 44 -27.74 6.05 6.62
N SER A 45 -28.73 5.35 7.18
CA SER A 45 -29.77 5.97 8.01
C SER A 45 -29.19 6.59 9.30
N GLU A 46 -28.19 5.95 9.90
CA GLU A 46 -27.52 6.47 11.10
C GLU A 46 -26.62 7.66 10.75
N LEU A 47 -25.89 7.65 9.63
CA LEU A 47 -25.15 8.83 9.14
C LEU A 47 -26.07 10.04 8.97
N LEU A 48 -27.23 9.83 8.33
CA LEU A 48 -28.25 10.85 8.12
C LEU A 48 -28.77 11.40 9.46
N LYS A 49 -29.09 10.51 10.40
CA LYS A 49 -29.60 10.87 11.72
C LYS A 49 -28.57 11.64 12.56
N GLN A 50 -27.29 11.30 12.44
CA GLN A 50 -26.20 12.00 13.11
C GLN A 50 -25.78 13.28 12.39
N GLY A 51 -26.36 13.57 11.21
CA GLY A 51 -26.03 14.72 10.39
C GLY A 51 -24.67 14.60 9.67
N ILE A 52 -24.07 13.41 9.62
CA ILE A 52 -22.82 13.15 8.89
C ILE A 52 -23.16 12.99 7.40
N VAL A 53 -23.73 14.04 6.84
CA VAL A 53 -24.23 14.16 5.47
C VAL A 53 -24.02 15.58 4.97
N LEU A 54 -23.97 15.74 3.66
CA LEU A 54 -23.85 17.06 3.03
C LEU A 54 -25.20 17.78 3.05
N ASN A 55 -25.19 19.08 3.33
CA ASN A 55 -26.36 19.94 3.23
C ASN A 55 -26.67 20.29 1.78
N THR A 56 -27.95 20.52 1.50
CA THR A 56 -28.42 21.03 0.21
C THR A 56 -29.12 22.38 0.37
N ASP A 57 -29.03 23.20 -0.66
CA ASP A 57 -29.77 24.45 -0.74
C ASP A 57 -31.22 24.25 -1.21
N GLY A 58 -31.99 25.32 -1.33
CA GLY A 58 -33.39 25.27 -1.76
C GLY A 58 -33.62 24.74 -3.19
N THR A 59 -32.56 24.58 -3.99
CA THR A 59 -32.60 23.97 -5.33
C THR A 59 -32.29 22.46 -5.31
N GLY A 60 -31.84 21.94 -4.16
CA GLY A 60 -31.36 20.56 -4.02
C GLY A 60 -29.88 20.38 -4.39
N ALA A 61 -29.17 21.47 -4.73
CA ALA A 61 -27.73 21.43 -4.96
C ALA A 61 -26.98 21.36 -3.62
N VAL A 62 -25.85 20.66 -3.58
CA VAL A 62 -25.05 20.56 -2.36
C VAL A 62 -24.36 21.89 -2.07
N ASP A 63 -24.48 22.41 -0.84
CA ASP A 63 -23.99 23.75 -0.49
C ASP A 63 -22.52 23.79 -0.03
N GLY A 64 -21.89 22.61 0.08
CA GLY A 64 -20.50 22.44 0.51
C GLY A 64 -20.31 22.40 2.04
N SER A 65 -21.38 22.28 2.82
CA SER A 65 -21.33 22.11 4.28
C SER A 65 -21.86 20.75 4.73
N LEU A 66 -21.50 20.33 5.94
CA LEU A 66 -22.08 19.16 6.60
C LEU A 66 -23.25 19.60 7.49
N ALA A 67 -24.30 18.78 7.57
CA ALA A 67 -25.42 19.02 8.48
C ALA A 67 -24.99 19.00 9.95
N ALA A 68 -24.04 18.14 10.28
CA ALA A 68 -23.45 18.05 11.61
C ALA A 68 -22.41 19.16 11.84
N ALA A 69 -22.52 19.81 13.00
CA ALA A 69 -21.48 20.71 13.50
C ALA A 69 -20.38 19.98 14.30
N ARG A 70 -20.57 18.68 14.59
CA ARG A 70 -19.62 17.85 15.34
C ARG A 70 -19.74 16.37 14.96
N GLY A 71 -18.69 15.58 15.25
CA GLY A 71 -18.68 14.14 15.05
C GLY A 71 -19.37 13.34 16.17
N LEU A 72 -19.21 12.02 16.11
CA LEU A 72 -19.74 11.09 17.10
C LEU A 72 -19.10 11.34 18.48
N ARG A 73 -19.92 11.24 19.54
CA ARG A 73 -19.44 11.41 20.91
C ARG A 73 -18.82 10.13 21.48
N GLN A 74 -19.50 9.01 21.23
CA GLN A 74 -19.14 7.70 21.76
C GLN A 74 -19.23 6.67 20.63
N GLY A 75 -18.45 5.62 20.76
CA GLY A 75 -18.49 4.43 19.91
C GLY A 75 -17.67 3.32 20.54
N THR A 76 -17.37 2.27 19.78
CA THR A 76 -16.44 1.20 20.20
C THR A 76 -15.32 1.10 19.18
N TYR A 77 -14.15 0.57 19.58
CA TYR A 77 -13.04 0.38 18.65
C TYR A 77 -13.48 -0.39 17.39
N ARG A 78 -14.11 -1.55 17.57
CA ARG A 78 -14.59 -2.40 16.47
C ARG A 78 -15.68 -1.74 15.64
N GLY A 79 -16.66 -1.09 16.29
CA GLY A 79 -17.74 -0.39 15.58
C GLY A 79 -17.21 0.76 14.73
N THR A 80 -16.23 1.51 15.24
CA THR A 80 -15.57 2.58 14.47
C THR A 80 -14.71 2.03 13.34
N ARG A 81 -13.95 0.95 13.56
CA ARG A 81 -13.18 0.26 12.51
C ARG A 81 -14.08 -0.13 11.33
N LEU A 82 -15.17 -0.87 11.62
CA LEU A 82 -16.16 -1.25 10.61
C LEU A 82 -16.85 -0.05 9.94
N ALA A 83 -17.12 1.02 10.70
CA ALA A 83 -17.73 2.23 10.15
C ALA A 83 -16.77 3.00 9.22
N LEU A 84 -15.46 2.98 9.48
CA LEU A 84 -14.43 3.56 8.61
C LEU A 84 -14.33 2.76 7.30
N THR A 85 -14.37 1.43 7.37
CA THR A 85 -14.46 0.57 6.18
C THR A 85 -15.70 0.90 5.35
N GLU A 86 -16.87 0.98 5.98
CA GLU A 86 -18.13 1.19 5.27
C GLU A 86 -18.24 2.60 4.66
N ILE A 87 -17.82 3.66 5.37
CA ILE A 87 -17.85 5.02 4.79
C ILE A 87 -16.86 5.17 3.63
N TYR A 88 -15.70 4.51 3.69
CA TYR A 88 -14.73 4.55 2.60
C TYR A 88 -15.26 3.83 1.35
N SER A 89 -15.90 2.66 1.52
CA SER A 89 -16.60 1.97 0.43
C SER A 89 -17.67 2.85 -0.24
N LEU A 90 -18.43 3.64 0.53
CA LEU A 90 -19.39 4.60 -0.02
C LEU A 90 -18.71 5.73 -0.81
N ILE A 91 -17.52 6.17 -0.39
CA ILE A 91 -16.73 7.18 -1.10
C ILE A 91 -16.21 6.63 -2.42
N GLU A 92 -15.72 5.39 -2.44
CA GLU A 92 -15.27 4.70 -3.66
C GLU A 92 -16.42 4.52 -4.66
N ASP A 93 -17.59 4.04 -4.20
CA ASP A 93 -18.79 3.91 -5.02
C ASP A 93 -19.22 5.26 -5.62
N ALA A 94 -19.14 6.32 -4.83
CA ALA A 94 -19.42 7.67 -5.29
C ALA A 94 -18.39 8.17 -6.33
N ALA A 95 -17.10 7.82 -6.15
CA ALA A 95 -16.05 8.18 -7.09
C ALA A 95 -16.27 7.49 -8.43
N VAL A 96 -16.55 6.18 -8.42
CA VAL A 96 -16.89 5.41 -9.64
C VAL A 96 -18.11 6.02 -10.34
N SER A 97 -19.16 6.37 -9.59
CA SER A 97 -20.35 7.03 -10.14
C SER A 97 -20.02 8.39 -10.78
N HIS A 98 -19.19 9.21 -10.12
CA HIS A 98 -18.76 10.49 -10.69
C HIS A 98 -17.94 10.32 -11.97
N PHE A 99 -17.01 9.37 -11.98
CA PHE A 99 -16.16 9.09 -13.13
C PHE A 99 -16.95 8.57 -14.34
N ASP A 100 -18.05 7.83 -14.13
CA ASP A 100 -18.99 7.47 -15.21
C ASP A 100 -19.73 8.69 -15.77
N VAL A 101 -20.24 9.56 -14.88
CA VAL A 101 -20.99 10.77 -15.26
C VAL A 101 -20.12 11.75 -16.05
N GLN A 102 -18.89 12.00 -15.61
CA GLN A 102 -17.94 12.87 -16.31
C GLN A 102 -17.34 12.19 -17.56
N GLY A 103 -17.54 10.88 -17.72
CA GLY A 103 -17.03 10.11 -18.83
C GLY A 103 -15.54 9.77 -18.73
N PHE A 104 -14.92 9.87 -17.56
CA PHE A 104 -13.53 9.43 -17.34
C PHE A 104 -13.40 7.91 -17.40
N GLU A 105 -14.32 7.18 -16.78
CA GLU A 105 -14.34 5.71 -16.79
C GLU A 105 -15.78 5.23 -17.00
N PRO A 106 -16.28 5.22 -18.26
CA PRO A 106 -17.67 4.85 -18.54
C PRO A 106 -17.97 3.40 -18.11
N ILE A 107 -19.00 3.20 -17.27
CA ILE A 107 -19.46 1.86 -16.85
C ILE A 107 -20.05 1.12 -18.06
N ILE A 108 -20.81 1.86 -18.89
CA ILE A 108 -21.30 1.36 -20.18
C ILE A 108 -20.37 1.90 -21.28
N PRO A 109 -19.81 1.03 -22.16
CA PRO A 109 -18.88 1.45 -23.19
C PRO A 109 -19.44 2.55 -24.10
N ARG A 110 -18.63 3.58 -24.38
CA ARG A 110 -18.94 4.68 -25.30
C ARG A 110 -17.76 4.88 -26.24
N LYS A 111 -18.02 4.90 -27.56
CA LYS A 111 -17.00 5.21 -28.55
C LYS A 111 -16.66 6.70 -28.49
N ARG A 112 -15.37 7.02 -28.35
CA ARG A 112 -14.88 8.40 -28.43
C ARG A 112 -13.68 8.49 -29.37
N ASP A 113 -13.67 9.51 -30.21
CA ASP A 113 -12.46 9.83 -30.96
C ASP A 113 -11.40 10.49 -30.05
N LEU A 114 -10.17 10.55 -30.55
CA LEU A 114 -9.04 11.07 -29.76
C LEU A 114 -9.20 12.55 -29.39
N ALA A 115 -9.89 13.35 -30.21
CA ALA A 115 -10.13 14.76 -29.88
C ALA A 115 -11.09 14.89 -28.70
N GLN A 116 -12.19 14.13 -28.72
CA GLN A 116 -13.13 14.04 -27.61
C GLN A 116 -12.45 13.56 -26.33
N LYS A 117 -11.52 12.59 -26.41
CA LYS A 117 -10.76 12.17 -25.24
C LYS A 117 -9.82 13.28 -24.74
N LYS A 118 -9.14 14.02 -25.61
CA LYS A 118 -8.31 15.16 -25.18
C LYS A 118 -9.10 16.24 -24.44
N ASP A 119 -10.36 16.46 -24.82
CA ASP A 119 -11.25 17.40 -24.14
C ASP A 119 -11.70 16.89 -22.76
N VAL A 120 -11.85 15.57 -22.59
CA VAL A 120 -12.24 14.93 -21.33
C VAL A 120 -11.06 14.80 -20.37
N TYR A 121 -9.97 14.16 -20.79
CA TYR A 121 -8.83 13.86 -19.93
C TYR A 121 -7.88 15.05 -19.90
N ASN A 122 -7.99 15.89 -18.89
CA ASN A 122 -7.11 17.05 -18.68
C ASN A 122 -6.15 16.79 -17.51
N TRP A 123 -4.97 17.38 -17.58
CA TRP A 123 -3.99 17.32 -16.50
C TRP A 123 -4.38 18.26 -15.36
N SER A 124 -4.18 17.81 -14.12
CA SER A 124 -4.29 18.65 -12.93
C SER A 124 -3.25 19.79 -12.97
N ASN A 125 -3.54 20.86 -12.23
CA ASN A 125 -2.58 21.91 -11.99
C ASN A 125 -1.80 21.61 -10.69
N SER A 126 -0.71 22.34 -10.43
CA SER A 126 0.10 22.12 -9.23
C SER A 126 -0.52 22.69 -7.93
N GLU A 127 -1.79 23.12 -7.94
CA GLU A 127 -2.39 23.85 -6.81
C GLU A 127 -2.85 22.96 -5.66
N ASP A 128 -3.16 21.68 -5.92
CA ASP A 128 -3.51 20.70 -4.87
C ASP A 128 -2.29 20.08 -4.17
N GLY A 129 -1.10 20.29 -4.73
CA GLY A 129 0.19 19.85 -4.19
C GLY A 129 0.64 18.46 -4.65
N PHE A 130 -0.19 17.71 -5.38
CA PHE A 130 0.15 16.38 -5.86
C PHE A 130 0.98 16.41 -7.17
N PRO A 131 1.68 15.32 -7.52
CA PRO A 131 2.19 15.12 -8.88
C PRO A 131 1.08 15.18 -9.95
N PRO A 132 1.41 15.37 -11.23
CA PRO A 132 0.41 15.48 -12.29
C PRO A 132 -0.52 14.25 -12.34
N HIS A 133 -1.82 14.51 -12.37
CA HIS A 133 -2.85 13.48 -12.38
C HIS A 133 -4.07 13.95 -13.20
N LEU A 134 -5.16 13.18 -13.21
CA LEU A 134 -6.39 13.58 -13.88
C LEU A 134 -7.04 14.78 -13.18
N LEU A 135 -7.38 15.84 -13.94
CA LEU A 135 -8.21 16.93 -13.47
C LEU A 135 -9.68 16.46 -13.41
N ALA A 136 -10.08 15.92 -12.26
CA ALA A 136 -11.42 15.36 -12.06
C ALA A 136 -12.56 16.40 -12.01
N VAL A 137 -12.25 17.70 -11.86
CA VAL A 137 -13.26 18.78 -11.80
C VAL A 137 -12.93 19.87 -12.84
N PRO A 138 -13.70 19.99 -13.95
CA PRO A 138 -13.47 21.00 -14.98
C PRO A 138 -13.68 22.46 -14.49
N PRO A 139 -12.92 23.45 -15.01
CA PRO A 139 -13.09 24.86 -14.66
C PRO A 139 -14.47 25.45 -14.96
N GLU A 140 -15.22 24.90 -15.92
CA GLU A 140 -16.56 25.38 -16.27
C GLU A 140 -17.62 24.94 -15.24
N GLN A 141 -17.44 23.80 -14.56
CA GLN A 141 -18.21 23.42 -13.36
C GLN A 141 -17.75 24.21 -12.13
N ALA A 142 -16.51 24.72 -12.12
CA ALA A 142 -16.07 25.72 -11.14
C ALA A 142 -16.82 27.07 -11.24
N ASN A 143 -17.51 27.33 -12.37
CA ASN A 143 -18.35 28.52 -12.60
C ASN A 143 -19.84 28.35 -12.22
N GLY A 144 -20.22 27.26 -11.54
CA GLY A 144 -21.52 27.19 -10.84
C GLY A 144 -22.73 26.74 -11.66
N ALA A 145 -22.57 25.86 -12.65
CA ALA A 145 -23.70 25.10 -13.17
C ALA A 145 -24.16 24.09 -12.09
N PRO A 146 -25.43 24.10 -11.65
CA PRO A 146 -25.90 23.19 -10.62
C PRO A 146 -25.94 21.76 -11.16
N SER A 147 -25.13 20.87 -10.60
CA SER A 147 -25.37 19.44 -10.70
C SER A 147 -26.10 18.96 -9.46
N VAL A 148 -27.09 18.10 -9.67
CA VAL A 148 -27.90 17.58 -8.58
C VAL A 148 -27.17 16.37 -7.99
N GLY A 149 -26.62 16.52 -6.79
CA GLY A 149 -26.31 15.40 -5.90
C GLY A 149 -24.99 14.65 -6.08
N ASN A 150 -23.97 15.21 -6.77
CA ASN A 150 -22.66 14.55 -6.88
C ASN A 150 -21.63 15.14 -5.88
N ILE A 151 -21.08 14.30 -5.01
CA ILE A 151 -20.15 14.69 -3.93
C ILE A 151 -18.80 15.24 -4.44
N PHE A 152 -18.40 14.87 -5.66
CA PHE A 152 -17.15 15.33 -6.30
C PHE A 152 -17.33 16.56 -7.21
N ASP A 153 -18.56 17.05 -7.40
CA ASP A 153 -18.89 18.18 -8.28
C ASP A 153 -19.06 19.51 -7.50
N LEU A 154 -18.34 19.60 -6.39
CA LEU A 154 -18.44 20.70 -5.44
C LEU A 154 -17.26 21.66 -5.62
N LYS A 155 -17.57 22.96 -5.68
CA LYS A 155 -16.64 24.11 -5.80
C LYS A 155 -15.28 23.79 -5.16
N ALA A 156 -14.27 23.62 -6.02
CA ALA A 156 -12.95 23.10 -5.69
C ALA A 156 -12.31 23.78 -4.45
N LEU A 157 -11.57 22.98 -3.67
CA LEU A 157 -10.86 23.25 -2.41
C LEU A 157 -11.67 23.08 -1.11
N GLY A 158 -12.95 23.47 -1.09
CA GLY A 158 -13.80 23.25 0.09
C GLY A 158 -14.21 21.79 0.28
N SER A 159 -14.31 21.03 -0.82
CA SER A 159 -14.88 19.69 -0.92
C SER A 159 -14.03 18.58 -0.31
N ILE A 160 -12.73 18.52 -0.62
CA ILE A 160 -11.77 17.56 -0.07
C ILE A 160 -11.78 17.60 1.47
N GLN A 161 -11.77 18.82 2.01
CA GLN A 161 -11.83 19.02 3.45
C GLN A 161 -13.14 18.51 4.06
N LYS A 162 -14.25 18.48 3.31
CA LYS A 162 -15.58 18.13 3.84
C LYS A 162 -15.87 16.65 3.81
N ILE A 163 -15.49 15.94 2.74
CA ILE A 163 -15.60 14.48 2.66
C ILE A 163 -14.77 13.87 3.78
N ALA A 164 -13.54 14.35 3.92
CA ALA A 164 -12.68 13.81 4.93
C ALA A 164 -12.95 14.39 6.33
N GLN A 165 -13.59 15.56 6.44
CA GLN A 165 -14.24 15.97 7.70
C GLN A 165 -15.36 14.99 8.07
N ALA A 166 -16.16 14.50 7.13
CA ALA A 166 -17.21 13.50 7.39
C ALA A 166 -16.60 12.18 7.89
N VAL A 167 -15.51 11.72 7.26
CA VAL A 167 -14.74 10.55 7.75
C VAL A 167 -14.21 10.80 9.16
N SER A 168 -13.66 11.99 9.43
CA SER A 168 -13.19 12.34 10.78
C SER A 168 -14.31 12.36 11.83
N PHE A 169 -15.56 12.59 11.41
CA PHE A 169 -16.74 12.61 12.29
C PHE A 169 -17.20 11.20 12.67
N ILE A 170 -16.82 10.17 11.91
CA ILE A 170 -17.03 8.76 12.26
C ILE A 170 -16.14 8.34 13.43
N ILE A 171 -14.95 8.93 13.56
CA ILE A 171 -14.06 8.66 14.69
C ILE A 171 -14.62 9.38 15.92
N PRO A 172 -15.05 8.65 16.97
CA PRO A 172 -15.67 9.28 18.13
C PRO A 172 -14.70 10.17 18.91
N GLU A 173 -15.26 11.07 19.70
CA GLU A 173 -14.50 11.82 20.72
C GLU A 173 -13.87 10.86 21.73
N GLU A 174 -14.65 9.88 22.23
CA GLU A 174 -14.20 8.85 23.16
C GLU A 174 -14.73 7.45 22.79
N ILE A 175 -13.97 6.41 23.13
CA ILE A 175 -14.38 5.01 23.05
C ILE A 175 -14.05 4.29 24.37
N PRO A 176 -14.77 3.22 24.75
CA PRO A 176 -14.32 2.31 25.79
C PRO A 176 -12.92 1.80 25.50
N LYS A 177 -12.09 1.81 26.54
CA LYS A 177 -10.67 1.42 26.46
C LYS A 177 -10.48 -0.07 26.76
N GLU A 178 -11.36 -0.63 27.59
CA GLU A 178 -11.37 -2.04 27.97
C GLU A 178 -11.70 -2.93 26.76
N GLY A 179 -10.98 -4.04 26.62
CA GLY A 179 -11.21 -5.01 25.54
C GLY A 179 -10.78 -4.48 24.17
N THR A 180 -9.72 -3.67 24.11
CA THR A 180 -9.19 -3.09 22.86
C THR A 180 -7.75 -3.51 22.60
N PRO A 181 -7.28 -3.53 21.33
CA PRO A 181 -5.93 -3.99 21.01
C PRO A 181 -4.81 -3.07 21.53
N PHE A 182 -5.13 -1.80 21.78
CA PHE A 182 -4.19 -0.79 22.25
C PHE A 182 -4.19 -0.62 23.77
N GLU A 183 -5.05 -1.33 24.50
CA GLU A 183 -5.23 -1.14 25.95
C GLU A 183 -3.90 -1.28 26.71
N GLY A 184 -3.14 -2.34 26.40
CA GLY A 184 -1.91 -2.68 27.11
C GLY A 184 -2.17 -2.86 28.61
N PRO A 185 -1.35 -2.27 29.51
CA PRO A 185 -0.25 -1.35 29.22
C PRO A 185 1.02 -2.03 28.70
N THR A 186 1.15 -3.35 28.74
CA THR A 186 2.35 -4.08 28.31
C THR A 186 2.24 -4.60 26.87
N LEU A 187 3.39 -4.87 26.24
CA LEU A 187 3.43 -5.55 24.94
C LEU A 187 2.77 -6.94 25.02
N ALA A 188 2.96 -7.66 26.13
CA ALA A 188 2.41 -8.99 26.33
C ALA A 188 0.86 -9.01 26.33
N GLU A 189 0.22 -7.99 26.89
CA GLU A 189 -1.24 -7.85 26.88
C GLU A 189 -1.76 -7.54 25.47
N CYS A 190 -1.09 -6.64 24.72
CA CYS A 190 -1.43 -6.39 23.31
C CYS A 190 -1.25 -7.65 22.45
N GLU A 191 -0.17 -8.41 22.66
CA GLU A 191 0.08 -9.68 21.99
C GLU A 191 -0.99 -10.73 22.31
N GLN A 192 -1.43 -10.81 23.57
CA GLN A 192 -2.50 -11.72 23.99
C GLN A 192 -3.80 -11.35 23.30
N TYR A 193 -4.20 -10.07 23.35
CA TYR A 193 -5.39 -9.59 22.68
C TYR A 193 -5.38 -9.95 21.20
N ASN A 194 -4.27 -9.69 20.51
CA ASN A 194 -4.10 -9.97 19.08
C ASN A 194 -4.28 -11.45 18.73
N ARG A 195 -3.80 -12.37 19.59
CA ARG A 195 -3.97 -13.82 19.39
C ARG A 195 -5.40 -14.29 19.64
N GLU A 196 -6.13 -13.62 20.52
CA GLU A 196 -7.51 -13.95 20.87
C GLU A 196 -8.53 -13.33 19.89
N HIS A 197 -8.16 -12.26 19.17
CA HIS A 197 -9.05 -11.48 18.30
C HIS A 197 -8.44 -11.28 16.90
N LEU A 198 -8.51 -12.30 16.05
CA LEU A 198 -8.05 -12.21 14.66
C LEU A 198 -8.89 -11.21 13.85
N SER A 199 -8.25 -10.60 12.84
CA SER A 199 -8.96 -9.82 11.83
C SER A 199 -9.96 -10.71 11.06
N PRO A 200 -10.98 -10.11 10.41
CA PRO A 200 -11.82 -10.84 9.45
C PRO A 200 -10.97 -11.54 8.38
N LYS A 201 -11.40 -12.70 7.89
CA LYS A 201 -10.66 -13.53 6.93
C LYS A 201 -10.71 -13.02 5.48
N THR A 202 -10.56 -11.72 5.31
CA THR A 202 -10.75 -10.99 4.06
C THR A 202 -9.46 -10.80 3.28
N ASP A 203 -8.30 -10.87 3.93
CA ASP A 203 -6.96 -10.78 3.32
C ASP A 203 -6.35 -12.16 2.99
N ILE A 204 -5.24 -12.18 2.24
CA ILE A 204 -4.61 -13.42 1.75
C ILE A 204 -3.97 -14.31 2.84
N MET A 205 -3.81 -13.79 4.05
CA MET A 205 -3.31 -14.48 5.25
C MET A 205 -4.44 -14.87 6.22
N ASP A 206 -5.71 -14.80 5.78
CA ASP A 206 -6.89 -15.25 6.50
C ASP A 206 -7.06 -14.61 7.88
N GLY A 207 -6.77 -13.31 7.99
CA GLY A 207 -6.93 -12.53 9.22
C GLY A 207 -5.83 -12.71 10.26
N GLU A 208 -4.78 -13.51 9.95
CA GLU A 208 -3.54 -13.53 10.73
C GLU A 208 -2.70 -12.28 10.43
N ASN A 209 -1.89 -11.90 11.42
CA ASN A 209 -0.86 -10.88 11.27
C ASN A 209 0.46 -11.33 11.94
N LEU A 210 1.50 -10.51 11.80
CA LEU A 210 2.82 -10.83 12.32
C LEU A 210 2.83 -11.03 13.85
N GLY A 211 1.94 -10.34 14.58
CA GLY A 211 1.78 -10.48 16.03
C GLY A 211 1.31 -11.87 16.49
N ASN A 212 0.82 -12.71 15.58
CA ASN A 212 0.54 -14.12 15.88
C ASN A 212 1.81 -14.98 16.05
N LYS A 213 2.99 -14.48 15.65
CA LYS A 213 4.27 -15.16 15.88
C LYS A 213 4.88 -14.67 17.20
N ALA A 214 5.19 -15.58 18.11
CA ALA A 214 5.71 -15.23 19.45
C ALA A 214 7.07 -14.49 19.44
N ASP A 215 7.80 -14.62 18.33
CA ASP A 215 9.11 -14.04 18.04
C ASP A 215 9.00 -12.97 16.93
N TRP A 216 7.85 -12.29 16.79
CA TRP A 216 7.63 -11.22 15.80
C TRP A 216 8.71 -10.12 15.82
N TYR A 217 9.29 -9.86 16.99
CA TYR A 217 10.35 -8.88 17.21
C TYR A 217 11.75 -9.38 16.83
N SER A 218 11.90 -10.64 16.40
CA SER A 218 13.22 -11.23 16.15
C SER A 218 13.98 -10.57 15.01
N ASP A 219 15.30 -10.68 15.02
CA ASP A 219 16.19 -10.23 13.95
C ASP A 219 15.85 -10.88 12.62
N ALA A 220 15.56 -12.19 12.65
CA ALA A 220 15.17 -12.94 11.48
C ALA A 220 13.90 -12.38 10.82
N ARG A 221 12.83 -12.14 11.59
CA ARG A 221 11.56 -11.62 11.04
C ARG A 221 11.62 -10.14 10.69
N PHE A 222 12.43 -9.37 11.40
CA PHE A 222 12.72 -7.98 11.03
C PHE A 222 13.43 -7.91 9.68
N ALA A 223 14.57 -8.59 9.54
CA ALA A 223 15.34 -8.55 8.29
C ALA A 223 14.57 -9.18 7.11
N GLN A 224 13.82 -10.25 7.34
CA GLN A 224 13.03 -10.91 6.30
C GLN A 224 12.00 -9.99 5.64
N GLN A 225 11.47 -8.99 6.35
CA GLN A 225 10.54 -8.01 5.76
C GLN A 225 11.14 -7.21 4.60
N HIS A 226 12.46 -7.02 4.58
CA HIS A 226 13.16 -6.35 3.47
C HIS A 226 13.26 -7.22 2.20
N LEU A 227 12.95 -8.52 2.29
CA LEU A 227 12.97 -9.45 1.17
C LEU A 227 11.57 -9.96 0.77
N SER A 228 10.65 -10.09 1.73
CA SER A 228 9.31 -10.66 1.50
C SER A 228 8.19 -9.93 2.24
N GLY A 229 8.47 -8.76 2.79
CA GLY A 229 7.46 -7.87 3.36
C GLY A 229 6.76 -7.06 2.27
N VAL A 230 6.06 -6.00 2.69
CA VAL A 230 5.36 -5.06 1.78
C VAL A 230 6.29 -4.09 1.06
N ASN A 231 7.55 -3.94 1.49
CA ASN A 231 8.58 -3.19 0.78
C ASN A 231 9.80 -4.08 0.46
N PRO A 232 9.66 -5.04 -0.46
CA PRO A 232 10.74 -5.98 -0.77
C PRO A 232 11.68 -5.46 -1.88
N CYS A 233 11.46 -4.25 -2.42
CA CYS A 233 12.07 -3.77 -3.66
C CYS A 233 13.04 -2.59 -3.49
N THR A 234 13.50 -2.35 -2.26
CA THR A 234 14.33 -1.15 -1.97
C THR A 234 15.62 -1.42 -1.22
N ILE A 235 15.81 -2.60 -0.64
CA ILE A 235 17.10 -3.04 -0.11
C ILE A 235 18.10 -3.17 -1.25
N GLU A 236 19.32 -2.70 -1.03
CA GLU A 236 20.38 -2.68 -2.06
C GLU A 236 21.77 -2.96 -1.48
N ARG A 237 22.73 -3.30 -2.34
CA ARG A 237 24.10 -3.61 -1.94
C ARG A 237 24.79 -2.36 -1.37
N VAL A 238 25.51 -2.54 -0.27
CA VAL A 238 26.27 -1.46 0.38
C VAL A 238 27.34 -0.89 -0.57
N HIS A 239 27.37 0.44 -0.69
CA HIS A 239 28.48 1.15 -1.33
C HIS A 239 29.73 1.17 -0.44
N SER A 240 30.92 1.20 -1.06
CA SER A 240 32.20 1.13 -0.34
C SER A 240 32.36 2.19 0.75
N HIS A 241 31.88 3.41 0.49
CA HIS A 241 31.93 4.51 1.45
C HIS A 241 31.08 4.23 2.70
N THR A 242 29.83 3.78 2.53
CA THR A 242 28.94 3.42 3.65
C THR A 242 29.58 2.32 4.50
N ARG A 243 30.15 1.30 3.87
CA ARG A 243 30.89 0.23 4.57
C ARG A 243 32.02 0.78 5.44
N GLU A 244 32.86 1.66 4.88
CA GLU A 244 34.02 2.25 5.57
C GLU A 244 33.58 3.11 6.77
N VAL A 245 32.52 3.90 6.60
CA VAL A 245 31.99 4.76 7.66
C VAL A 245 31.42 3.94 8.82
N TYR A 246 30.68 2.86 8.54
CA TYR A 246 30.17 1.97 9.58
C TYR A 246 31.27 1.15 10.26
N ALA A 247 32.30 0.72 9.52
CA ALA A 247 33.47 0.05 10.12
C ALA A 247 34.23 0.99 11.08
N ALA A 248 34.37 2.27 10.73
CA ALA A 248 34.97 3.28 11.60
C ALA A 248 34.09 3.57 12.83
N GLU A 249 32.77 3.58 12.69
CA GLU A 249 31.85 3.69 13.82
C GLU A 249 31.93 2.48 14.77
N ALA A 250 32.02 1.27 14.23
CA ALA A 250 32.25 0.06 15.04
C ALA A 250 33.58 0.13 15.81
N ASP A 251 34.65 0.61 15.17
CA ASP A 251 35.96 0.84 15.79
C ASP A 251 35.88 1.84 16.96
N ARG A 252 35.19 2.97 16.77
CA ARG A 252 34.97 3.98 17.81
C ARG A 252 34.19 3.44 19.02
N GLN A 253 33.27 2.51 18.79
CA GLN A 253 32.55 1.82 19.85
C GLN A 253 33.32 0.65 20.47
N GLY A 254 34.52 0.31 19.96
CA GLY A 254 35.35 -0.79 20.45
C GLY A 254 34.85 -2.18 20.05
N LEU A 255 34.13 -2.29 18.93
CA LEU A 255 33.51 -3.54 18.45
C LEU A 255 34.36 -4.18 17.33
N GLU A 256 35.46 -4.84 17.71
CA GLU A 256 36.45 -5.37 16.77
C GLU A 256 35.86 -6.40 15.79
N ASP A 257 35.04 -7.35 16.28
CA ASP A 257 34.45 -8.38 15.42
C ASP A 257 33.47 -7.78 14.41
N MET A 258 32.65 -6.81 14.82
CA MET A 258 31.74 -6.10 13.93
C MET A 258 32.51 -5.28 12.89
N ARG A 259 33.57 -4.59 13.29
CA ARG A 259 34.48 -3.88 12.38
C ARG A 259 35.07 -4.85 11.35
N ASN A 260 35.46 -6.06 11.74
CA ASN A 260 36.04 -7.06 10.85
C ASN A 260 35.00 -7.55 9.81
N ILE A 261 33.76 -7.83 10.24
CA ILE A 261 32.65 -8.19 9.33
C ILE A 261 32.39 -7.07 8.34
N LEU A 262 32.26 -5.83 8.82
CA LEU A 262 32.01 -4.68 7.95
C LEU A 262 33.18 -4.45 6.99
N SER A 263 34.43 -4.65 7.43
CA SER A 263 35.62 -4.44 6.61
C SER A 263 35.81 -5.51 5.53
N SER A 264 35.37 -6.77 5.77
CA SER A 264 35.43 -7.81 4.75
C SER A 264 34.55 -7.45 3.54
N GLY A 265 33.40 -6.82 3.79
CA GLY A 265 32.47 -6.37 2.75
C GLY A 265 31.74 -7.52 2.05
N GLU A 266 31.73 -8.71 2.64
CA GLU A 266 31.06 -9.88 2.09
C GLU A 266 29.53 -9.71 2.19
N ASP A 267 28.88 -9.57 1.04
CA ASP A 267 27.41 -9.59 0.90
C ASP A 267 26.65 -8.66 1.83
N LEU A 268 27.19 -7.45 2.01
CA LEU A 268 26.56 -6.40 2.80
C LEU A 268 25.48 -5.67 1.99
N PHE A 269 24.31 -5.52 2.61
CA PHE A 269 23.16 -4.80 2.08
C PHE A 269 22.77 -3.66 3.01
N VAL A 270 22.13 -2.64 2.44
CA VAL A 270 21.66 -1.46 3.15
C VAL A 270 20.20 -1.18 2.80
N GLN A 271 19.46 -0.78 3.81
CA GLN A 271 18.20 -0.10 3.65
C GLN A 271 18.37 1.35 4.15
N ASP A 272 18.45 2.28 3.20
CA ASP A 272 18.76 3.69 3.47
C ASP A 272 17.49 4.56 3.43
N TYR A 273 17.17 5.21 4.55
CA TYR A 273 16.09 6.19 4.68
C TYR A 273 16.62 7.60 4.97
N SER A 274 17.93 7.84 4.93
CA SER A 274 18.57 9.14 5.19
C SER A 274 18.04 10.25 4.27
N TYR A 275 17.59 9.88 3.06
CA TYR A 275 17.02 10.79 2.08
C TYR A 275 15.75 11.52 2.55
N PHE A 276 15.08 11.06 3.62
CA PHE A 276 13.92 11.77 4.17
C PHE A 276 14.22 13.23 4.53
N ARG A 277 15.43 13.54 4.98
CA ARG A 277 15.83 14.93 5.28
C ARG A 277 15.87 15.79 4.02
N GLU A 278 16.49 15.30 2.94
CA GLU A 278 16.47 15.96 1.63
C GLU A 278 15.03 16.10 1.11
N ALA A 279 14.25 15.01 1.15
CA ALA A 279 12.91 14.96 0.60
C ALA A 279 11.94 15.92 1.29
N THR A 280 12.10 16.14 2.59
CA THR A 280 11.18 16.99 3.39
C THR A 280 11.74 18.38 3.68
N GLY A 281 13.03 18.60 3.44
CA GLY A 281 13.75 19.84 3.72
C GLY A 281 14.01 20.08 5.21
N VAL A 282 14.13 19.02 6.02
CA VAL A 282 14.50 19.11 7.44
C VAL A 282 16.02 19.11 7.57
N SER A 283 16.58 20.10 8.26
CA SER A 283 18.04 20.22 8.45
C SER A 283 18.57 19.15 9.41
N ASN A 284 19.88 18.89 9.37
CA ASN A 284 20.49 17.83 10.19
C ASN A 284 20.41 18.08 11.70
N ASP A 285 20.23 19.32 12.14
CA ASP A 285 20.09 19.71 13.54
C ASP A 285 18.64 19.62 14.08
N GLU A 286 17.65 19.48 13.19
CA GLU A 286 16.24 19.37 13.54
C GLU A 286 15.77 17.90 13.65
N ASP A 287 14.80 17.66 14.54
CA ASP A 287 14.09 16.38 14.62
C ASP A 287 12.84 16.42 13.74
N PHE A 288 12.43 15.28 13.20
CA PHE A 288 11.11 15.16 12.61
C PHE A 288 10.06 15.15 13.72
N HIS A 289 9.13 16.08 13.65
CA HIS A 289 8.10 16.25 14.67
C HIS A 289 6.79 16.67 14.02
N ASN A 290 5.75 15.90 14.33
CA ASN A 290 4.37 16.20 13.99
C ASN A 290 3.58 16.53 15.25
N GLU A 291 3.15 17.78 15.35
CA GLU A 291 2.19 18.21 16.36
C GLU A 291 0.77 17.96 15.85
N VAL A 292 0.17 16.88 16.34
CA VAL A 292 -1.16 16.44 15.96
C VAL A 292 -2.18 17.12 16.86
N LEU A 293 -2.99 18.01 16.28
CA LEU A 293 -4.11 18.64 16.98
C LEU A 293 -5.19 17.60 17.31
N GLU A 294 -5.64 17.60 18.55
CA GLU A 294 -6.87 16.91 18.91
C GLU A 294 -8.07 17.73 18.40
N LEU A 295 -8.92 17.07 17.62
CA LEU A 295 -10.14 17.65 17.09
C LEU A 295 -11.35 17.07 17.82
N ALA A 296 -12.25 17.94 18.28
CA ALA A 296 -13.60 17.60 18.72
C ALA A 296 -14.59 18.32 17.81
N GLY A 297 -15.41 17.56 17.08
CA GLY A 297 -16.29 18.11 16.06
C GLY A 297 -15.60 18.92 14.96
N GLY A 298 -14.38 18.51 14.57
CA GLY A 298 -13.59 19.20 13.54
C GLY A 298 -12.99 20.54 13.98
N LYS A 299 -13.07 20.87 15.28
CA LYS A 299 -12.42 22.05 15.87
C LYS A 299 -11.29 21.63 16.80
N PRO A 300 -10.15 22.33 16.81
CA PRO A 300 -9.08 22.10 17.77
C PRO A 300 -9.60 22.23 19.22
N THR A 301 -9.31 21.24 20.06
CA THR A 301 -9.62 21.29 21.50
C THR A 301 -8.61 22.14 22.28
N GLY A 302 -7.49 22.49 21.65
CA GLY A 302 -6.32 23.10 22.28
C GLY A 302 -5.33 22.09 22.86
N LYS A 303 -5.64 20.79 22.81
CA LYS A 303 -4.72 19.71 23.16
C LYS A 303 -3.99 19.22 21.91
N THR A 304 -2.72 18.87 22.08
CA THR A 304 -1.87 18.33 21.02
C THR A 304 -1.21 17.03 21.46
N ALA A 305 -0.84 16.20 20.49
CA ALA A 305 -0.03 15.02 20.68
C ALA A 305 1.17 15.05 19.73
N SER A 306 2.33 14.62 20.21
CA SER A 306 3.56 14.64 19.40
C SER A 306 3.83 13.27 18.79
N ARG A 307 4.05 13.22 17.48
CA ARG A 307 4.58 12.05 16.77
C ARG A 307 5.93 12.39 16.17
N PHE A 308 6.83 11.41 16.13
CA PHE A 308 8.19 11.60 15.65
C PHE A 308 8.48 10.57 14.56
N ALA A 309 9.03 11.04 13.45
CA ALA A 309 9.63 10.19 12.43
C ALA A 309 11.15 10.20 12.61
N CYS A 310 11.84 9.37 11.84
CA CYS A 310 13.29 9.34 11.80
C CYS A 310 13.78 8.91 10.41
N ALA A 311 15.05 9.18 10.10
CA ALA A 311 15.68 8.82 8.84
C ALA A 311 16.77 7.74 9.04
N PRO A 312 16.40 6.51 9.43
CA PRO A 312 17.36 5.49 9.80
C PRO A 312 18.15 4.95 8.61
N VAL A 313 19.26 4.28 8.90
CA VAL A 313 20.03 3.50 7.94
C VAL A 313 20.36 2.16 8.57
N VAL A 314 19.93 1.08 7.92
CA VAL A 314 20.09 -0.30 8.41
C VAL A 314 21.10 -1.05 7.56
N ILE A 315 22.11 -1.64 8.18
CA ILE A 315 23.11 -2.49 7.52
C ILE A 315 22.80 -3.96 7.80
N PHE A 316 22.84 -4.77 6.77
CA PHE A 316 22.60 -6.20 6.82
C PHE A 316 23.77 -6.98 6.20
N GLN A 317 23.88 -8.25 6.55
CA GLN A 317 24.68 -9.23 5.83
C GLN A 317 23.78 -10.35 5.31
N LEU A 318 23.89 -10.70 4.04
CA LEU A 318 23.22 -11.86 3.46
C LEU A 318 24.15 -13.08 3.55
N HIS A 319 23.77 -14.05 4.38
CA HIS A 319 24.55 -15.28 4.56
C HIS A 319 24.33 -16.26 3.40
N CYS A 320 25.27 -17.20 3.22
CA CYS A 320 25.24 -18.15 2.10
C CYS A 320 24.07 -19.15 2.16
N ASP A 321 23.45 -19.33 3.32
CA ASP A 321 22.23 -20.12 3.51
C ASP A 321 20.94 -19.33 3.25
N GLY A 322 21.07 -18.07 2.83
CA GLY A 322 20.00 -17.17 2.47
C GLY A 322 19.40 -16.37 3.62
N ARG A 323 19.86 -16.52 4.87
CA ARG A 323 19.38 -15.67 5.97
C ARG A 323 20.00 -14.28 5.86
N LEU A 324 19.15 -13.26 5.85
CA LEU A 324 19.55 -11.86 5.98
C LEU A 324 19.63 -11.50 7.46
N HIS A 325 20.79 -11.00 7.91
CA HIS A 325 21.04 -10.67 9.31
C HIS A 325 21.25 -9.16 9.49
N PRO A 326 20.54 -8.48 10.42
CA PRO A 326 20.74 -7.06 10.67
C PRO A 326 21.96 -6.84 11.58
N LEU A 327 22.92 -6.04 11.11
CA LEU A 327 24.18 -5.77 11.80
C LEU A 327 24.19 -4.44 12.55
N ALA A 328 23.61 -3.40 11.96
CA ALA A 328 23.67 -2.05 12.51
C ALA A 328 22.43 -1.23 12.16
N ILE A 329 22.00 -0.37 13.08
CA ILE A 329 20.94 0.62 12.84
C ILE A 329 21.43 1.97 13.33
N THR A 330 21.50 2.93 12.41
CA THR A 330 21.51 4.36 12.74
C THR A 330 20.06 4.79 12.86
N ILE A 331 19.60 5.22 14.04
CA ILE A 331 18.16 5.45 14.28
C ILE A 331 17.62 6.70 13.59
N ASP A 332 18.46 7.70 13.35
CA ASP A 332 18.17 8.91 12.60
C ASP A 332 19.47 9.49 12.04
N HIS A 333 19.67 9.39 10.72
CA HIS A 333 20.89 9.82 10.06
C HIS A 333 20.88 11.35 9.85
N LYS A 334 21.75 12.06 10.58
CA LYS A 334 21.89 13.52 10.56
C LYS A 334 23.11 13.98 9.75
N GLY A 335 23.25 13.42 8.55
CA GLY A 335 24.31 13.72 7.57
C GLY A 335 25.67 13.07 7.82
N SER A 336 25.94 12.60 9.04
CA SER A 336 27.12 11.77 9.38
C SER A 336 26.83 10.92 10.61
N LEU A 337 27.56 9.81 10.78
CA LEU A 337 27.40 8.97 11.98
C LEU A 337 27.84 9.69 13.26
N ASP A 338 28.77 10.65 13.16
CA ASP A 338 29.23 11.47 14.30
C ASP A 338 28.12 12.30 14.94
N ASN A 339 27.15 12.73 14.12
CA ASN A 339 26.00 13.50 14.56
C ASN A 339 24.75 12.64 14.75
N SER A 340 24.88 11.31 14.64
CA SER A 340 23.76 10.37 14.69
C SER A 340 23.95 9.38 15.83
N VAL A 341 22.91 8.61 16.13
CA VAL A 341 22.97 7.50 17.09
C VAL A 341 22.95 6.19 16.33
N THR A 342 24.06 5.46 16.36
CA THR A 342 24.22 4.15 15.72
C THR A 342 24.40 3.07 16.79
N ILE A 343 23.57 2.04 16.73
CA ILE A 343 23.69 0.84 17.57
C ILE A 343 24.01 -0.36 16.66
N PHE A 344 24.90 -1.22 17.14
CA PHE A 344 25.25 -2.48 16.48
C PHE A 344 24.58 -3.63 17.21
N ASN A 345 24.18 -4.64 16.45
CA ASN A 345 23.62 -5.87 16.99
C ASN A 345 24.68 -6.59 17.84
N MET A 346 24.26 -7.15 18.98
CA MET A 346 25.12 -8.01 19.78
C MET A 346 25.34 -9.36 19.11
N HIS A 347 24.33 -9.86 18.38
CA HIS A 347 24.43 -11.06 17.58
C HIS A 347 25.11 -10.76 16.24
N LEU A 348 26.23 -11.41 15.96
CA LEU A 348 26.99 -11.19 14.72
C LEU A 348 26.49 -12.04 13.55
N THR A 349 25.75 -13.11 13.84
CA THR A 349 25.20 -14.04 12.83
C THR A 349 23.82 -14.52 13.25
N PRO A 350 23.02 -15.10 12.34
CA PRO A 350 21.68 -15.60 12.66
C PRO A 350 21.62 -16.71 13.72
N ASP A 351 22.70 -17.46 13.95
CA ASP A 351 22.78 -18.53 14.95
C ASP A 351 23.47 -18.09 16.25
N ASP A 352 23.90 -16.82 16.32
CA ASP A 352 24.53 -16.28 17.51
C ASP A 352 23.49 -16.11 18.62
N GLN A 353 23.78 -16.70 19.78
CA GLN A 353 22.94 -16.64 20.98
C GLN A 353 23.68 -15.99 22.15
N SER A 354 24.79 -15.30 21.87
CA SER A 354 25.58 -14.61 22.87
C SER A 354 24.90 -13.32 23.35
N GLY A 355 25.17 -12.91 24.59
CA GLY A 355 24.60 -11.67 25.13
C GLY A 355 23.18 -11.84 25.68
N VAL A 356 22.32 -10.86 25.42
CA VAL A 356 20.94 -10.80 25.94
C VAL A 356 20.00 -11.42 24.92
N ALA A 357 19.00 -12.18 25.39
CA ALA A 357 17.98 -12.72 24.50
C ALA A 357 17.27 -11.60 23.72
N GLU A 358 16.97 -11.82 22.43
CA GLU A 358 16.37 -10.79 21.56
C GLU A 358 15.09 -10.16 22.12
N LYS A 359 14.33 -10.91 22.92
CA LYS A 359 13.12 -10.43 23.60
C LYS A 359 13.43 -9.31 24.60
N ASP A 360 14.54 -9.43 25.31
CA ASP A 360 14.94 -8.56 26.41
C ASP A 360 15.97 -7.50 25.98
N ASP A 361 16.41 -7.53 24.71
CA ASP A 361 17.27 -6.51 24.11
C ASP A 361 16.46 -5.28 23.65
N TRP A 362 15.93 -4.55 24.62
CA TRP A 362 15.09 -3.37 24.40
C TRP A 362 15.75 -2.24 23.60
N PRO A 363 17.05 -1.91 23.78
CA PRO A 363 17.74 -0.94 22.93
C PRO A 363 17.71 -1.33 21.44
N TRP A 364 17.98 -2.60 21.13
CA TRP A 364 17.96 -3.09 19.75
C TRP A 364 16.55 -3.21 19.19
N ARG A 365 15.58 -3.68 20.00
CA ARG A 365 14.16 -3.68 19.62
C ARG A 365 13.65 -2.28 19.30
N TYR A 366 14.01 -1.26 20.09
CA TYR A 366 13.68 0.13 19.79
C TYR A 366 14.31 0.60 18.48
N ALA A 367 15.58 0.29 18.23
CA ALA A 367 16.23 0.64 16.98
C ALA A 367 15.55 -0.01 15.76
N LYS A 368 15.15 -1.29 15.86
CA LYS A 368 14.32 -1.96 14.85
C LYS A 368 12.98 -1.24 14.67
N THR A 369 12.32 -0.84 15.75
CA THR A 369 11.08 -0.04 15.68
C THR A 369 11.30 1.28 14.94
N CYS A 370 12.41 2.01 15.17
CA CYS A 370 12.74 3.19 14.37
C CYS A 370 12.81 2.87 12.87
N ALA A 371 13.55 1.82 12.50
CA ALA A 371 13.63 1.35 11.12
C ALA A 371 12.26 0.99 10.53
N GLN A 372 11.39 0.35 11.32
CA GLN A 372 10.02 0.00 10.91
C GLN A 372 9.14 1.23 10.65
N THR A 373 9.27 2.32 11.44
CA THR A 373 8.54 3.58 11.16
C THR A 373 8.96 4.22 9.84
N ALA A 374 10.25 4.13 9.52
CA ALA A 374 10.78 4.64 8.28
C ALA A 374 10.39 3.76 7.10
N ASP A 375 10.37 2.44 7.27
CA ASP A 375 9.89 1.53 6.24
C ASP A 375 8.40 1.72 5.98
N TRP A 376 7.57 1.94 7.00
CA TRP A 376 6.15 2.33 6.80
C TRP A 376 6.05 3.59 5.92
N SER A 377 6.85 4.62 6.22
CA SER A 377 6.83 5.86 5.45
C SER A 377 7.30 5.67 4.00
N ARG A 378 8.39 4.93 3.78
CA ARG A 378 8.90 4.64 2.42
C ARG A 378 7.94 3.75 1.66
N HIS A 379 7.40 2.74 2.32
CA HIS A 379 6.43 1.81 1.75
C HIS A 379 5.17 2.52 1.31
N GLU A 380 4.43 3.15 2.23
CA GLU A 380 3.12 3.73 1.92
C GLU A 380 3.25 4.91 0.96
N VAL A 381 4.26 5.77 1.14
CA VAL A 381 4.38 6.99 0.34
C VAL A 381 5.09 6.74 -0.98
N ALA A 382 6.29 6.14 -0.96
CA ALA A 382 7.06 5.97 -2.18
C ALA A 382 6.62 4.71 -2.93
N VAL A 383 6.83 3.53 -2.34
CA VAL A 383 6.72 2.24 -3.03
C VAL A 383 5.29 1.90 -3.45
N HIS A 384 4.30 2.22 -2.60
CA HIS A 384 2.90 1.98 -2.87
C HIS A 384 2.29 3.18 -3.62
N LEU A 385 2.02 4.28 -2.92
CA LEU A 385 1.26 5.40 -3.49
C LEU A 385 1.92 6.02 -4.74
N VAL A 386 3.23 6.29 -4.70
CA VAL A 386 3.91 6.97 -5.82
C VAL A 386 4.28 6.01 -6.94
N GLU A 387 5.05 4.97 -6.63
CA GLU A 387 5.64 4.06 -7.62
C GLU A 387 4.60 3.16 -8.29
N THR A 388 3.41 2.98 -7.70
CA THR A 388 2.27 2.32 -8.38
C THR A 388 1.19 3.32 -8.79
N HIS A 389 0.45 3.91 -7.85
CA HIS A 389 -0.76 4.67 -8.20
C HIS A 389 -0.47 5.94 -9.04
N MET A 390 0.42 6.82 -8.57
CA MET A 390 0.61 8.13 -9.21
C MET A 390 1.39 8.04 -10.53
N VAL A 391 2.39 7.17 -10.60
CA VAL A 391 3.12 6.90 -11.85
C VAL A 391 2.17 6.30 -12.89
N GLU A 392 1.38 5.29 -12.52
CA GLU A 392 0.44 4.65 -13.43
C GLU A 392 -0.65 5.63 -13.88
N GLU A 393 -1.18 6.47 -13.00
CA GLU A 393 -2.18 7.48 -13.36
C GLU A 393 -1.70 8.48 -14.40
N ALA A 394 -0.47 8.96 -14.30
CA ALA A 394 0.10 9.82 -15.33
C ALA A 394 0.18 9.09 -16.69
N ILE A 395 0.54 7.81 -16.69
CA ILE A 395 0.55 6.98 -17.91
C ILE A 395 -0.87 6.79 -18.43
N ILE A 396 -1.86 6.54 -17.57
CA ILE A 396 -3.28 6.39 -17.94
C ILE A 396 -3.80 7.67 -18.62
N VAL A 397 -3.57 8.83 -18.02
CA VAL A 397 -4.02 10.13 -18.56
C VAL A 397 -3.33 10.41 -19.90
N ALA A 398 -2.01 10.24 -19.98
CA ALA A 398 -1.27 10.42 -21.22
C ALA A 398 -1.77 9.48 -22.33
N THR A 399 -2.02 8.21 -22.00
CA THR A 399 -2.51 7.21 -22.96
C THR A 399 -3.88 7.60 -23.49
N ASN A 400 -4.82 7.96 -22.61
CA ASN A 400 -6.16 8.40 -23.01
C ASN A 400 -6.13 9.65 -23.90
N ARG A 401 -5.12 10.52 -23.75
CA ARG A 401 -4.96 11.74 -24.53
C ARG A 401 -4.24 11.54 -25.87
N THR A 402 -3.43 10.50 -26.03
CA THR A 402 -2.51 10.37 -27.19
C THR A 402 -2.73 9.13 -28.04
N ILE A 403 -3.29 8.07 -27.47
CA ILE A 403 -3.52 6.78 -28.14
C ILE A 403 -5.04 6.57 -28.40
N PRO A 404 -5.48 6.35 -29.66
CA PRO A 404 -6.86 6.00 -29.98
C PRO A 404 -7.35 4.71 -29.30
N GLU A 405 -8.66 4.59 -29.05
CA GLU A 405 -9.23 3.42 -28.36
C GLU A 405 -9.12 2.12 -29.16
N ASP A 406 -9.05 2.22 -30.49
CA ASP A 406 -8.84 1.14 -31.44
C ASP A 406 -7.36 0.98 -31.81
N HIS A 407 -6.44 1.36 -30.93
CA HIS A 407 -5.01 1.15 -31.11
C HIS A 407 -4.54 -0.04 -30.26
N ILE A 408 -3.66 -0.88 -30.81
CA ILE A 408 -3.19 -2.09 -30.11
C ILE A 408 -2.60 -1.82 -28.71
N LEU A 409 -1.92 -0.68 -28.52
CA LEU A 409 -1.41 -0.28 -27.19
C LEU A 409 -2.53 0.01 -26.21
N TYR A 410 -3.60 0.67 -26.66
CA TYR A 410 -4.76 0.95 -25.81
C TYR A 410 -5.48 -0.35 -25.44
N GLU A 411 -5.76 -1.22 -26.41
CA GLU A 411 -6.42 -2.51 -26.16
C GLU A 411 -5.61 -3.43 -25.22
N THR A 412 -4.28 -3.34 -25.30
CA THR A 412 -3.38 -4.11 -24.42
C THR A 412 -3.36 -3.57 -23.00
N LEU A 413 -3.29 -2.23 -22.84
CA LEU A 413 -3.10 -1.59 -21.53
C LEU A 413 -4.38 -1.32 -20.75
N SER A 414 -5.45 -0.85 -21.42
CA SER A 414 -6.65 -0.35 -20.73
C SER A 414 -7.32 -1.35 -19.77
N PRO A 415 -7.31 -2.68 -20.01
CA PRO A 415 -7.86 -3.64 -19.04
C PRO A 415 -7.12 -3.63 -17.69
N HIS A 416 -5.86 -3.19 -17.66
CA HIS A 416 -5.03 -3.10 -16.46
C HIS A 416 -5.23 -1.81 -15.67
N TRP A 417 -6.15 -0.94 -16.08
CA TRP A 417 -6.41 0.36 -15.46
C TRP A 417 -7.84 0.52 -14.94
N PHE A 418 -8.60 -0.57 -14.92
CA PHE A 418 -9.98 -0.55 -14.49
C PHE A 418 -10.10 0.00 -13.06
N ARG A 419 -10.84 1.11 -12.91
CA ARG A 419 -11.16 1.83 -11.66
C ARG A 419 -10.00 2.59 -11.00
N THR A 420 -8.80 2.50 -11.55
CA THR A 420 -7.61 3.09 -10.92
C THR A 420 -7.74 4.61 -10.75
N LEU A 421 -8.33 5.32 -11.71
CA LEU A 421 -8.44 6.78 -11.64
C LEU A 421 -9.43 7.23 -10.54
N ALA A 422 -10.58 6.58 -10.44
CA ALA A 422 -11.57 6.86 -9.39
C ALA A 422 -11.01 6.62 -7.98
N LEU A 423 -10.28 5.51 -7.79
CA LEU A 423 -9.65 5.17 -6.51
C LEU A 423 -8.56 6.17 -6.13
N ASN A 424 -7.72 6.56 -7.08
CA ASN A 424 -6.68 7.57 -6.84
C ASN A 424 -7.28 8.91 -6.44
N GLN A 425 -8.44 9.28 -6.99
CA GLN A 425 -9.16 10.47 -6.54
C GLN A 425 -9.59 10.34 -5.08
N ALA A 426 -10.21 9.23 -4.68
CA ALA A 426 -10.59 9.00 -3.29
C ALA A 426 -9.39 9.04 -2.32
N ALA A 427 -8.25 8.43 -2.72
CA ALA A 427 -7.02 8.43 -1.94
C ALA A 427 -6.42 9.83 -1.73
N ARG A 428 -6.40 10.67 -2.79
CA ARG A 428 -5.97 12.07 -2.68
C ARG A 428 -6.84 12.88 -1.71
N GLU A 429 -8.14 12.60 -1.71
CA GLU A 429 -9.09 13.37 -0.92
C GLU A 429 -9.15 12.96 0.56
N VAL A 430 -8.95 11.67 0.84
CA VAL A 430 -9.15 11.11 2.19
C VAL A 430 -7.85 10.56 2.78
N LEU A 431 -7.27 9.55 2.14
CA LEU A 431 -6.19 8.75 2.74
C LEU A 431 -4.93 9.59 3.01
N VAL A 432 -4.45 10.34 2.02
CA VAL A 432 -3.22 11.13 2.17
C VAL A 432 -3.37 12.20 3.27
N PRO A 433 -4.35 13.11 3.21
CA PRO A 433 -4.46 14.18 4.21
C PRO A 433 -4.87 13.72 5.62
N PHE A 434 -5.74 12.70 5.77
CA PHE A 434 -6.36 12.39 7.07
C PHE A 434 -5.79 11.15 7.75
N VAL A 435 -5.18 10.26 6.98
CA VAL A 435 -4.58 9.04 7.51
C VAL A 435 -3.06 9.16 7.46
N ILE A 436 -2.47 9.21 6.27
CA ILE A 436 -1.00 9.19 6.09
C ILE A 436 -0.35 10.41 6.74
N ALA A 437 -0.77 11.64 6.40
CA ALA A 437 -0.14 12.84 6.95
C ALA A 437 -0.36 12.99 8.47
N ARG A 438 -1.47 12.46 8.99
CA ARG A 438 -1.77 12.45 10.43
C ARG A 438 -0.89 11.46 11.20
N LEU A 439 -0.76 10.25 10.67
CA LEU A 439 0.03 9.18 11.27
C LEU A 439 1.53 9.41 11.14
N ALA A 440 1.95 9.99 10.01
CA ALA A 440 3.35 10.25 9.73
C ALA A 440 3.96 11.20 10.76
N GLY A 441 5.08 10.81 11.35
CA GLY A 441 5.82 11.62 12.32
C GLY A 441 6.60 12.80 11.71
N PHE A 442 6.46 13.07 10.41
CA PHE A 442 7.22 14.12 9.73
C PHE A 442 6.76 15.54 10.12
N GLY A 443 5.43 15.77 10.17
CA GLY A 443 4.81 17.06 10.47
C GLY A 443 5.27 18.25 9.61
N PRO A 444 4.67 19.45 9.73
CA PRO A 444 3.33 19.66 10.26
C PRO A 444 2.28 18.96 9.39
N SER A 445 1.16 18.53 9.99
CA SER A 445 0.05 17.88 9.28
C SER A 445 -1.21 18.75 9.16
N VAL A 446 -1.15 20.03 9.54
CA VAL A 446 -2.31 20.93 9.61
C VAL A 446 -2.79 21.36 8.22
N ASP A 447 -1.87 21.64 7.30
CA ASP A 447 -2.16 21.86 5.89
C ASP A 447 -1.53 20.72 5.09
N SER A 448 -2.36 19.90 4.48
CA SER A 448 -1.92 18.74 3.72
C SER A 448 -1.00 19.11 2.56
N LYS A 449 -1.21 20.29 1.93
CA LYS A 449 -0.45 20.75 0.76
C LYS A 449 0.98 21.12 1.08
N SER A 450 1.19 21.74 2.24
CA SER A 450 2.51 22.14 2.73
C SER A 450 3.13 21.13 3.69
N SER A 451 2.43 20.02 3.97
CA SER A 451 2.90 18.94 4.84
C SER A 451 4.21 18.33 4.33
N ARG A 452 5.06 17.87 5.25
CA ARG A 452 6.28 17.13 4.86
C ARG A 452 5.98 15.79 4.21
N ALA A 453 4.83 15.17 4.52
CA ALA A 453 4.35 13.98 3.78
C ALA A 453 4.14 14.30 2.29
N MET A 454 3.54 15.45 1.97
CA MET A 454 3.39 15.91 0.58
C MET A 454 4.74 16.19 -0.10
N LYS A 455 5.71 16.75 0.63
CA LYS A 455 7.07 16.90 0.09
C LYS A 455 7.73 15.56 -0.22
N LEU A 456 7.55 14.55 0.64
CA LEU A 456 8.04 13.20 0.40
C LEU A 456 7.38 12.56 -0.83
N ILE A 457 6.07 12.72 -1.02
CA ILE A 457 5.35 12.31 -2.25
C ILE A 457 6.02 12.92 -3.49
N ASN A 458 6.14 14.25 -3.50
CA ASN A 458 6.70 14.98 -4.63
C ASN A 458 8.17 14.63 -4.92
N TRP A 459 8.98 14.45 -3.88
CA TRP A 459 10.38 14.04 -4.04
C TRP A 459 10.45 12.63 -4.62
N SER A 460 9.65 11.70 -4.11
CA SER A 460 9.63 10.30 -4.57
C SER A 460 9.20 10.22 -6.03
N TYR A 461 8.18 10.97 -6.44
CA TYR A 461 7.72 11.02 -7.84
C TYR A 461 8.81 11.55 -8.78
N LYS A 462 9.50 12.62 -8.38
CA LYS A 462 10.60 13.22 -9.17
C LYS A 462 11.84 12.32 -9.26
N LYS A 463 12.08 11.47 -8.27
CA LYS A 463 13.23 10.55 -8.21
C LYS A 463 12.93 9.18 -8.81
N PHE A 464 11.66 8.91 -9.11
CA PHE A 464 11.28 7.68 -9.79
C PHE A 464 11.91 7.60 -11.18
N ASP A 465 12.59 6.49 -11.43
CA ASP A 465 13.26 6.20 -12.68
C ASP A 465 12.61 4.96 -13.32
N PHE A 466 11.70 5.22 -14.27
CA PHE A 466 10.83 4.23 -14.91
C PHE A 466 11.62 3.06 -15.50
N GLN A 467 12.70 3.34 -16.23
CA GLN A 467 13.52 2.30 -16.88
C GLN A 467 14.37 1.55 -15.86
N SER A 468 14.90 2.23 -14.83
CA SER A 468 15.70 1.55 -13.81
C SER A 468 14.90 0.60 -12.93
N LYS A 469 13.56 0.74 -12.94
CA LYS A 469 12.62 -0.10 -12.19
C LYS A 469 12.11 -1.31 -12.98
N TYR A 470 12.53 -1.51 -14.22
CA TYR A 470 12.29 -2.77 -14.94
C TYR A 470 12.93 -3.90 -14.14
N ILE A 471 12.21 -4.97 -13.83
CA ILE A 471 12.64 -5.97 -12.83
C ILE A 471 14.09 -6.47 -13.02
N PRO A 472 14.53 -6.87 -14.23
CA PRO A 472 15.92 -7.28 -14.44
C PRO A 472 16.94 -6.15 -14.17
N ALA A 473 16.61 -4.91 -14.54
CA ALA A 473 17.46 -3.75 -14.33
C ALA A 473 17.49 -3.33 -12.85
N ASP A 474 16.35 -3.37 -12.16
CA ASP A 474 16.20 -3.04 -10.74
C ASP A 474 17.01 -4.00 -9.86
N LEU A 475 16.82 -5.30 -10.04
CA LEU A 475 17.54 -6.33 -9.28
C LEU A 475 19.05 -6.17 -9.44
N LYS A 476 19.51 -6.00 -10.69
CA LYS A 476 20.93 -5.77 -10.99
C LYS A 476 21.46 -4.49 -10.37
N LYS A 477 20.71 -3.38 -10.47
CA LYS A 477 21.08 -2.07 -9.89
C LYS A 477 21.22 -2.16 -8.38
N ARG A 478 20.31 -2.87 -7.71
CA ARG A 478 20.35 -3.12 -6.26
C ARG A 478 21.37 -4.17 -5.85
N GLY A 479 22.06 -4.81 -6.80
CA GLY A 479 23.18 -5.73 -6.54
C GLY A 479 22.77 -7.19 -6.34
N PHE A 480 21.61 -7.60 -6.86
CA PHE A 480 21.17 -8.99 -6.93
C PHE A 480 21.43 -9.56 -8.33
N ASP A 481 22.09 -10.72 -8.38
CA ASP A 481 22.35 -11.40 -9.65
C ASP A 481 21.14 -12.23 -10.06
N VAL A 482 20.50 -11.85 -11.18
CA VAL A 482 19.29 -12.49 -11.71
C VAL A 482 19.52 -13.95 -12.10
N GLU A 483 20.73 -14.31 -12.53
CA GLU A 483 21.07 -15.68 -12.92
C GLU A 483 21.24 -16.61 -11.70
N ALA A 484 21.54 -16.03 -10.53
CA ALA A 484 21.77 -16.75 -9.29
C ALA A 484 20.54 -16.82 -8.37
N LEU A 485 19.39 -16.22 -8.73
CA LEU A 485 18.19 -16.16 -7.86
C LEU A 485 17.71 -17.54 -7.38
N THR A 486 17.98 -18.60 -8.14
CA THR A 486 17.62 -19.97 -7.77
C THR A 486 18.62 -20.66 -6.84
N GLU A 487 19.79 -20.05 -6.59
CA GLU A 487 20.80 -20.55 -5.66
C GLU A 487 20.36 -20.43 -4.20
N GLU A 488 21.04 -21.18 -3.34
CA GLU A 488 20.75 -21.26 -1.90
C GLU A 488 20.75 -19.89 -1.21
N LYS A 489 21.69 -19.02 -1.59
CA LYS A 489 21.89 -17.68 -1.00
C LYS A 489 20.71 -16.73 -1.19
N TYR A 490 19.87 -16.91 -2.23
CA TYR A 490 18.69 -16.07 -2.45
C TYR A 490 17.37 -16.79 -2.11
N ARG A 491 17.44 -17.96 -1.45
CA ARG A 491 16.23 -18.76 -1.13
C ARG A 491 15.19 -18.06 -0.26
N ASN A 492 15.57 -17.03 0.49
CA ASN A 492 14.67 -16.20 1.31
C ASN A 492 14.26 -14.89 0.64
N TYR A 493 14.56 -14.70 -0.65
CA TYR A 493 14.12 -13.53 -1.43
C TYR A 493 13.08 -13.92 -2.49
N PRO A 494 11.88 -14.38 -2.07
CA PRO A 494 10.86 -14.87 -2.98
C PRO A 494 10.35 -13.79 -3.93
N TYR A 495 10.22 -12.52 -3.48
CA TYR A 495 9.84 -11.40 -4.34
C TYR A 495 10.73 -11.31 -5.58
N ALA A 496 12.06 -11.34 -5.43
CA ALA A 496 12.98 -11.21 -6.56
C ALA A 496 12.84 -12.37 -7.55
N THR A 497 12.74 -13.59 -7.04
CA THR A 497 12.61 -14.80 -7.87
C THR A 497 11.28 -14.80 -8.63
N ASP A 498 10.18 -14.58 -7.91
CA ASP A 498 8.83 -14.61 -8.48
C ASP A 498 8.64 -13.46 -9.47
N MET A 499 9.12 -12.25 -9.16
CA MET A 499 9.04 -11.11 -10.07
C MET A 499 9.85 -11.29 -11.34
N TYR A 500 11.05 -11.86 -11.26
CA TYR A 500 11.86 -12.10 -12.46
C TYR A 500 11.16 -13.07 -13.42
N LEU A 501 10.59 -14.15 -12.88
CA LEU A 501 9.82 -15.12 -13.66
C LEU A 501 8.54 -14.50 -14.24
N LEU A 502 7.77 -13.77 -13.42
CA LEU A 502 6.52 -13.15 -13.86
C LEU A 502 6.75 -12.04 -14.89
N TRP A 503 7.79 -11.22 -14.70
CA TRP A 503 8.24 -10.23 -15.68
C TRP A 503 8.52 -10.88 -17.03
N GLY A 504 9.30 -11.97 -17.06
CA GLY A 504 9.60 -12.69 -18.30
C GLY A 504 8.36 -13.25 -19.00
N VAL A 505 7.38 -13.74 -18.23
CA VAL A 505 6.11 -14.26 -18.76
C VAL A 505 5.23 -13.14 -19.32
N ILE A 506 5.11 -11.99 -18.65
CA ILE A 506 4.39 -10.81 -19.14
C ILE A 506 5.10 -10.24 -20.38
N HIS A 507 6.43 -10.13 -20.35
CA HIS A 507 7.23 -9.61 -21.46
C HIS A 507 7.05 -10.45 -22.74
N ASP A 508 7.09 -11.79 -22.64
CA ASP A 508 6.87 -12.64 -23.81
C ASP A 508 5.43 -12.55 -24.36
N PHE A 509 4.45 -12.41 -23.48
CA PHE A 509 3.06 -12.15 -23.86
C PHE A 509 2.94 -10.81 -24.63
N VAL A 510 3.48 -9.72 -24.07
CA VAL A 510 3.49 -8.39 -24.68
C VAL A 510 4.21 -8.43 -26.03
N LYS A 511 5.39 -9.06 -26.09
CA LYS A 511 6.15 -9.23 -27.34
C LYS A 511 5.33 -9.93 -28.43
N SER A 512 4.59 -10.98 -28.06
CA SER A 512 3.74 -11.72 -28.99
C SER A 512 2.57 -10.89 -29.51
N VAL A 513 1.92 -10.11 -28.63
CA VAL A 513 0.80 -9.23 -29.00
C VAL A 513 1.29 -8.08 -29.88
N LEU A 514 2.28 -7.31 -29.44
CA LEU A 514 2.77 -6.16 -30.19
C LEU A 514 3.45 -6.54 -31.50
N GLY A 515 4.09 -7.71 -31.54
CA GLY A 515 4.68 -8.30 -32.74
C GLY A 515 3.66 -8.60 -33.83
N THR A 516 2.35 -8.52 -33.58
CA THR A 516 1.32 -8.59 -34.63
C THR A 516 1.29 -7.35 -35.52
N LYS A 517 1.59 -6.16 -34.97
CA LYS A 517 1.62 -4.86 -35.65
C LYS A 517 3.05 -4.41 -35.97
N TYR A 518 3.95 -4.40 -34.98
CA TYR A 518 5.30 -3.86 -35.14
C TYR A 518 6.29 -4.97 -35.49
N LYS A 519 6.69 -5.05 -36.77
CA LYS A 519 7.60 -6.09 -37.28
C LYS A 519 9.07 -5.66 -37.23
N CYS A 520 9.31 -4.35 -37.19
CA CYS A 520 10.63 -3.75 -37.10
C CYS A 520 10.56 -2.37 -36.44
N ASP A 521 11.72 -1.84 -36.06
CA ASP A 521 11.84 -0.51 -35.43
C ASP A 521 11.27 0.61 -36.31
N ASP A 522 11.36 0.44 -37.62
CA ASP A 522 10.79 1.33 -38.63
C ASP A 522 9.27 1.48 -38.52
N ASP A 523 8.55 0.44 -38.05
CA ASP A 523 7.11 0.50 -37.82
C ASP A 523 6.78 1.33 -36.58
N VAL A 524 7.59 1.19 -35.53
CA VAL A 524 7.45 1.95 -34.27
C VAL A 524 7.71 3.44 -34.53
N GLN A 525 8.76 3.77 -35.29
CA GLN A 525 9.12 5.16 -35.61
C GLN A 525 8.08 5.87 -36.50
N LYS A 526 7.32 5.11 -37.31
CA LYS A 526 6.25 5.66 -38.15
C LYS A 526 4.93 5.86 -37.38
N ASP A 527 4.80 5.27 -36.20
CA ASP A 527 3.62 5.42 -35.36
C ASP A 527 3.66 6.75 -34.59
N VAL A 528 2.94 7.73 -35.11
CA VAL A 528 2.88 9.09 -34.54
C VAL A 528 2.34 9.10 -33.11
N HIS A 529 1.48 8.14 -32.75
CA HIS A 529 0.87 8.08 -31.43
C HIS A 529 1.90 7.68 -30.36
N ILE A 530 2.86 6.80 -30.69
CA ILE A 530 3.93 6.41 -29.77
C ILE A 530 4.83 7.61 -29.43
N GLY A 531 5.22 8.39 -30.44
CA GLY A 531 6.03 9.59 -30.24
C GLY A 531 5.33 10.64 -29.37
N ASP A 532 4.06 10.90 -29.65
CA ASP A 532 3.23 11.82 -28.86
C ASP A 532 3.03 11.31 -27.43
N TRP A 533 2.79 10.01 -27.25
CA TRP A 533 2.62 9.36 -25.95
C TRP A 533 3.85 9.47 -25.07
N CYS A 534 5.04 9.13 -25.59
CA CYS A 534 6.30 9.27 -24.87
C CYS A 534 6.52 10.71 -24.41
N LYS A 535 6.28 11.68 -25.31
CA LYS A 535 6.45 13.10 -25.02
C LYS A 535 5.45 13.60 -23.98
N GLU A 536 4.19 13.18 -24.05
CA GLU A 536 3.15 13.56 -23.09
C GLU A 536 3.51 13.06 -21.68
N ILE A 537 3.94 11.80 -21.54
CA ILE A 537 4.39 11.23 -20.26
C ILE A 537 5.62 11.95 -19.71
N GLN A 538 6.63 12.18 -20.55
CA GLN A 538 7.87 12.85 -20.15
C GLN A 538 7.65 14.30 -19.71
N THR A 539 6.70 15.01 -20.34
CA THR A 539 6.49 16.44 -20.13
C THR A 539 5.31 16.74 -19.21
N GLN A 540 4.08 16.43 -19.63
CA GLN A 540 2.88 16.71 -18.84
C GLN A 540 2.75 15.76 -17.65
N GLY A 541 3.07 14.48 -17.86
CA GLY A 541 3.20 13.49 -16.78
C GLY A 541 4.44 13.71 -15.92
N GLN A 542 5.41 14.53 -16.34
CA GLN A 542 6.67 14.79 -15.63
C GLN A 542 7.52 13.53 -15.30
N ILE A 543 7.34 12.42 -16.03
CA ILE A 543 8.17 11.22 -15.88
C ILE A 543 9.28 11.27 -16.95
N SER A 544 10.25 12.16 -16.75
CA SER A 544 11.35 12.37 -17.72
C SER A 544 12.20 11.13 -18.00
N THR A 545 12.14 10.13 -17.13
CA THR A 545 12.84 8.83 -17.23
C THR A 545 12.08 7.81 -18.09
N PHE A 546 10.83 8.10 -18.46
CA PHE A 546 10.07 7.30 -19.44
C PHE A 546 10.81 7.30 -20.79
N PRO A 547 10.94 6.17 -21.49
CA PRO A 547 11.76 6.09 -22.70
C PRO A 547 11.17 6.89 -23.86
N THR A 548 12.03 7.49 -24.69
CA THR A 548 11.66 7.87 -26.06
C THR A 548 11.74 6.61 -26.92
N ILE A 549 10.59 5.98 -27.17
CA ILE A 549 10.51 4.67 -27.80
C ILE A 549 10.72 4.78 -29.31
N THR A 550 11.76 4.12 -29.81
CA THR A 550 12.15 4.11 -31.24
C THR A 550 12.40 2.70 -31.77
N THR A 551 12.37 1.69 -30.90
CA THR A 551 12.57 0.27 -31.25
C THR A 551 11.44 -0.59 -30.71
N VAL A 552 11.28 -1.78 -31.30
CA VAL A 552 10.29 -2.77 -30.83
C VAL A 552 10.60 -3.22 -29.41
N ASP A 553 11.87 -3.45 -29.08
CA ASP A 553 12.27 -3.90 -27.74
C ASP A 553 11.95 -2.84 -26.67
N GLN A 554 12.23 -1.56 -26.94
CA GLN A 554 11.85 -0.46 -26.04
C GLN A 554 10.34 -0.38 -25.82
N LEU A 555 9.56 -0.63 -26.87
CA LEU A 555 8.10 -0.65 -26.78
C LEU A 555 7.62 -1.82 -25.92
N VAL A 556 8.15 -3.02 -26.15
CA VAL A 556 7.81 -4.21 -25.36
C VAL A 556 8.15 -4.01 -23.89
N ASP A 557 9.34 -3.48 -23.58
CA ASP A 557 9.76 -3.22 -22.20
C ASP A 557 8.85 -2.19 -21.51
N ALA A 558 8.52 -1.09 -22.18
CA ALA A 558 7.67 -0.05 -21.63
C ALA A 558 6.25 -0.55 -21.32
N ILE A 559 5.64 -1.32 -22.23
CA ILE A 559 4.30 -1.89 -22.03
C ILE A 559 4.33 -3.00 -20.97
N THR A 560 5.40 -3.80 -20.93
CA THR A 560 5.63 -4.77 -19.83
C THR A 560 5.67 -4.05 -18.48
N MET A 561 6.36 -2.91 -18.40
CA MET A 561 6.45 -2.14 -17.15
C MET A 561 5.09 -1.61 -16.70
N CYS A 562 4.27 -1.06 -17.60
CA CYS A 562 2.92 -0.59 -17.22
C CYS A 562 2.07 -1.74 -16.64
N ILE A 563 2.04 -2.90 -17.32
CA ILE A 563 1.31 -4.08 -16.82
C ILE A 563 1.91 -4.55 -15.49
N HIS A 564 3.24 -4.55 -15.36
CA HIS A 564 3.94 -4.93 -14.14
C HIS A 564 3.58 -4.02 -12.96
N ILE A 565 3.57 -2.70 -13.15
CA ILE A 565 3.18 -1.72 -12.12
C ILE A 565 1.73 -1.95 -11.70
N ALA A 566 0.82 -2.00 -12.68
CA ALA A 566 -0.61 -2.07 -12.46
C ALA A 566 -1.08 -3.38 -11.82
N SER A 567 -0.32 -4.46 -11.98
CA SER A 567 -0.73 -5.81 -11.59
C SER A 567 0.20 -6.41 -10.51
N PRO A 568 1.30 -7.11 -10.85
CA PRO A 568 2.07 -7.82 -9.84
C PRO A 568 2.77 -6.91 -8.84
N GLN A 569 3.29 -5.75 -9.25
CA GLN A 569 4.01 -4.85 -8.33
C GLN A 569 3.08 -4.27 -7.28
N HIS A 570 1.92 -3.71 -7.69
CA HIS A 570 0.89 -3.28 -6.75
C HIS A 570 0.47 -4.41 -5.83
N THR A 571 0.20 -5.61 -6.37
CA THR A 571 -0.20 -6.76 -5.56
C THR A 571 0.85 -7.07 -4.48
N ALA A 572 2.13 -7.18 -4.87
CA ALA A 572 3.23 -7.52 -3.97
C ALA A 572 3.42 -6.52 -2.82
N VAL A 573 3.17 -5.23 -3.06
CA VAL A 573 3.37 -4.17 -2.05
C VAL A 573 2.08 -3.81 -1.30
N ASN A 574 0.94 -4.41 -1.65
CA ASN A 574 -0.35 -4.06 -1.07
C ASN A 574 -1.01 -5.20 -0.28
N TYR A 575 -1.01 -6.42 -0.79
CA TYR A 575 -1.91 -7.48 -0.30
C TYR A 575 -1.43 -8.18 0.99
N LEU A 576 -0.24 -7.83 1.50
CA LEU A 576 0.25 -8.25 2.82
C LEU A 576 0.22 -7.10 3.84
N GLN A 577 -0.38 -5.95 3.52
CA GLN A 577 -0.40 -4.80 4.42
C GLN A 577 -1.09 -5.12 5.76
N ASP A 578 -2.25 -5.80 5.77
CA ASP A 578 -2.91 -6.15 7.04
C ASP A 578 -2.01 -7.06 7.89
N TYR A 579 -1.36 -8.04 7.26
CA TYR A 579 -0.45 -8.95 7.95
C TYR A 579 0.71 -8.22 8.66
N TYR A 580 1.29 -7.21 8.03
CA TYR A 580 2.47 -6.51 8.57
C TYR A 580 2.13 -5.27 9.42
N TYR A 581 0.96 -4.64 9.24
CA TYR A 581 0.61 -3.38 9.90
C TYR A 581 -0.50 -3.49 10.97
N SER A 582 -1.41 -4.47 10.89
CA SER A 582 -2.58 -4.50 11.80
C SER A 582 -2.21 -4.78 13.26
N PHE A 583 -1.11 -5.51 13.49
CA PHE A 583 -0.42 -5.53 14.78
C PHE A 583 0.63 -4.41 14.86
N VAL A 584 0.14 -3.21 15.20
CA VAL A 584 0.90 -1.95 15.16
C VAL A 584 2.28 -1.99 15.83
N PRO A 585 2.52 -2.70 16.96
CA PRO A 585 3.86 -2.78 17.56
C PRO A 585 4.94 -3.37 16.64
N ALA A 586 4.57 -4.23 15.69
CA ALA A 586 5.52 -4.84 14.76
C ALA A 586 5.99 -3.87 13.67
N LYS A 587 5.13 -2.94 13.25
CA LYS A 587 5.47 -1.96 12.21
C LYS A 587 4.66 -0.66 12.37
N PRO A 588 4.97 0.17 13.39
CA PRO A 588 4.20 1.38 13.68
C PRO A 588 4.49 2.47 12.65
N PRO A 589 3.55 3.40 12.38
CA PRO A 589 3.74 4.46 11.39
C PRO A 589 4.63 5.61 11.87
N ALA A 590 4.75 5.80 13.19
CA ALA A 590 5.58 6.81 13.83
C ALA A 590 5.84 6.46 15.30
N LEU A 591 6.78 7.16 15.92
CA LEU A 591 7.05 7.06 17.36
C LEU A 591 6.16 8.04 18.15
N CYS A 592 5.65 7.60 19.30
CA CYS A 592 4.88 8.43 20.23
C CYS A 592 5.72 9.19 21.26
N ALA A 593 7.03 8.94 21.29
CA ALA A 593 8.00 9.58 22.19
C ALA A 593 9.22 10.08 21.41
N PRO A 594 9.93 11.12 21.89
CA PRO A 594 11.14 11.62 21.24
C PRO A 594 12.23 10.54 21.15
N LEU A 595 13.10 10.67 20.14
CA LEU A 595 14.27 9.82 20.00
C LEU A 595 15.30 10.08 21.13
N PRO A 596 16.06 9.06 21.56
CA PRO A 596 17.19 9.26 22.46
C PRO A 596 18.25 10.15 21.78
N LYS A 597 18.84 11.06 22.56
CA LYS A 597 19.80 12.06 22.03
C LYS A 597 21.21 11.53 21.87
N ASP A 598 21.53 10.41 22.51
CA ASP A 598 22.83 9.77 22.46
C ASP A 598 22.72 8.26 22.64
N LEU A 599 23.79 7.57 22.24
CA LEU A 599 23.89 6.11 22.34
C LEU A 599 23.85 5.61 23.79
N ALA A 600 24.35 6.38 24.75
CA ALA A 600 24.38 5.98 26.16
C ALA A 600 22.97 5.92 26.76
N THR A 601 22.07 6.79 26.30
CA THR A 601 20.66 6.82 26.64
C THR A 601 19.93 5.64 25.99
N LEU A 602 20.13 5.43 24.67
CA LEU A 602 19.54 4.30 23.96
C LEU A 602 19.92 2.95 24.60
N LYS A 603 21.19 2.76 24.96
CA LYS A 603 21.69 1.51 25.60
C LYS A 603 21.04 1.19 26.96
N LYS A 604 20.29 2.13 27.55
CA LYS A 604 19.57 1.94 28.83
C LYS A 604 18.08 1.72 28.66
N TYR A 605 17.57 1.75 27.43
CA TYR A 605 16.15 1.57 27.18
C TYR A 605 15.67 0.21 27.70
N THR A 606 14.44 0.22 28.17
CA THR A 606 13.71 -0.91 28.75
C THR A 606 12.41 -1.15 27.99
N GLU A 607 11.61 -2.12 28.44
CA GLU A 607 10.25 -2.33 27.90
C GLU A 607 9.38 -1.07 28.01
N GLU A 608 9.52 -0.30 29.10
CA GLU A 608 8.75 0.92 29.33
C GLU A 608 9.05 1.98 28.27
N ASP A 609 10.33 2.16 27.91
CA ASP A 609 10.75 3.13 26.89
C ASP A 609 10.22 2.77 25.49
N LEU A 610 10.28 1.48 25.12
CA LEU A 610 9.71 1.01 23.85
C LEU A 610 8.18 1.17 23.83
N THR A 611 7.51 0.77 24.91
CA THR A 611 6.05 0.86 25.03
C THR A 611 5.57 2.31 25.01
N ALA A 612 6.31 3.22 25.65
CA ALA A 612 6.04 4.66 25.62
C ALA A 612 6.12 5.22 24.18
N ALA A 613 7.06 4.72 23.39
CA ALA A 613 7.23 5.08 21.98
C ALA A 613 6.19 4.46 21.02
N LEU A 614 5.38 3.51 21.49
CA LEU A 614 4.29 2.89 20.72
C LEU A 614 2.93 3.49 21.06
N PRO A 615 1.91 3.35 20.19
CA PRO A 615 0.54 3.80 20.47
C PRO A 615 -0.21 2.86 21.43
N ILE A 616 0.46 2.38 22.47
CA ILE A 616 -0.09 1.53 23.55
C ILE A 616 -0.50 2.40 24.73
N GLY A 617 -1.60 2.02 25.36
CA GLY A 617 -2.15 2.65 26.54
C GLY A 617 -3.22 3.68 26.20
N SER A 618 -3.89 4.13 27.25
CA SER A 618 -5.11 4.91 27.12
C SER A 618 -4.91 6.43 27.22
N GLU A 619 -3.66 6.87 27.16
CA GLU A 619 -3.26 8.27 27.28
C GLU A 619 -3.40 9.03 25.96
N GLY A 620 -3.98 10.23 26.03
CA GLY A 620 -4.11 11.13 24.89
C GLY A 620 -4.80 10.49 23.70
N VAL A 621 -4.20 10.63 22.52
CA VAL A 621 -4.76 10.18 21.24
C VAL A 621 -4.12 8.88 20.70
N LYS A 622 -3.34 8.14 21.52
CA LYS A 622 -2.68 6.89 21.09
C LYS A 622 -3.65 5.87 20.50
N TRP A 623 -4.84 5.76 21.08
CA TRP A 623 -5.90 4.88 20.56
C TRP A 623 -6.33 5.23 19.13
N LYS A 624 -6.31 6.52 18.75
CA LYS A 624 -6.64 6.97 17.39
C LYS A 624 -5.53 6.60 16.43
N ASP A 625 -4.27 6.63 16.87
CA ASP A 625 -3.15 6.21 16.02
C ASP A 625 -3.16 4.71 15.79
N TRP A 626 -3.43 3.91 16.84
CA TRP A 626 -3.59 2.46 16.67
C TRP A 626 -4.75 2.16 15.71
N LEU A 627 -5.92 2.76 15.94
CA LEU A 627 -7.08 2.60 15.08
C LEU A 627 -6.75 2.91 13.63
N LEU A 628 -6.17 4.06 13.34
CA LEU A 628 -5.87 4.46 11.96
C LEU A 628 -4.73 3.63 11.34
N ALA A 629 -3.71 3.25 12.13
CA ALA A 629 -2.62 2.40 11.67
C ALA A 629 -3.08 1.00 11.29
N ALA A 630 -4.04 0.43 12.04
CA ALA A 630 -4.66 -0.86 11.73
C ALA A 630 -5.79 -0.76 10.70
N GLN A 631 -6.41 0.41 10.55
CA GLN A 631 -7.48 0.64 9.58
C GLN A 631 -6.93 0.86 8.16
N LEU A 632 -5.84 1.62 8.01
CA LEU A 632 -5.22 1.88 6.71
C LEU A 632 -5.00 0.59 5.90
N PRO A 633 -4.34 -0.46 6.41
CA PRO A 633 -4.15 -1.69 5.67
C PRO A 633 -5.46 -2.42 5.41
N GLU A 634 -6.45 -2.36 6.31
CA GLU A 634 -7.76 -2.97 6.04
C GLU A 634 -8.44 -2.29 4.85
N LEU A 635 -8.41 -0.95 4.76
CA LEU A 635 -8.97 -0.23 3.62
C LEU A 635 -8.27 -0.54 2.30
N LEU A 636 -7.02 -1.00 2.35
CA LEU A 636 -6.16 -1.19 1.19
C LEU A 636 -5.98 -2.67 0.81
N SER A 637 -6.21 -3.63 1.70
CA SER A 637 -5.77 -5.02 1.51
C SER A 637 -6.91 -6.03 1.64
N TYR A 638 -7.51 -6.41 0.50
CA TYR A 638 -8.52 -7.46 0.40
C TYR A 638 -8.15 -8.52 -0.63
N LYS A 639 -8.69 -9.74 -0.51
CA LYS A 639 -8.54 -10.78 -1.54
C LYS A 639 -9.10 -10.29 -2.88
N VAL A 640 -8.31 -10.48 -3.94
CA VAL A 640 -8.75 -10.24 -5.32
C VAL A 640 -9.96 -11.11 -5.64
N GLU A 641 -11.04 -10.52 -6.10
CA GLU A 641 -12.16 -11.28 -6.65
C GLU A 641 -11.73 -12.00 -7.94
N ASN A 642 -12.24 -13.21 -8.18
CA ASN A 642 -11.86 -14.02 -9.35
C ASN A 642 -11.93 -13.30 -10.71
N GLN A 643 -12.78 -12.28 -10.83
CA GLN A 643 -12.97 -11.51 -12.06
C GLN A 643 -11.86 -10.48 -12.34
N TYR A 644 -11.01 -10.18 -11.37
CA TYR A 644 -10.00 -9.12 -11.45
C TYR A 644 -8.57 -9.63 -11.30
N ASN A 645 -8.26 -10.86 -11.77
CA ASN A 645 -6.89 -11.40 -11.76
C ASN A 645 -6.33 -11.66 -13.16
N LEU A 646 -4.99 -11.82 -13.26
CA LEU A 646 -4.28 -12.06 -14.53
C LEU A 646 -4.73 -13.34 -15.24
N ILE A 647 -5.10 -14.39 -14.49
CA ILE A 647 -5.63 -15.63 -15.06
C ILE A 647 -6.94 -15.37 -15.82
N THR A 648 -7.83 -14.58 -15.24
CA THR A 648 -9.12 -14.22 -15.85
C THR A 648 -8.92 -13.27 -17.03
N TYR A 649 -7.96 -12.36 -16.96
CA TYR A 649 -7.54 -11.56 -18.13
C TYR A 649 -7.13 -12.45 -19.30
N ALA A 650 -6.19 -13.38 -19.08
CA ALA A 650 -5.69 -14.27 -20.13
C ALA A 650 -6.80 -15.14 -20.74
N LYS A 651 -7.69 -15.69 -19.91
CA LYS A 651 -8.87 -16.45 -20.37
C LYS A 651 -9.83 -15.58 -21.18
N SER A 652 -10.09 -14.36 -20.74
CA SER A 652 -11.01 -13.45 -21.41
C SER A 652 -10.45 -13.07 -22.78
N LEU A 653 -9.18 -12.67 -22.85
CA LEU A 653 -8.49 -12.31 -24.08
C LEU A 653 -8.44 -13.47 -25.08
N TYR A 654 -8.20 -14.70 -24.59
CA TYR A 654 -8.27 -15.91 -25.41
C TYR A 654 -9.67 -16.09 -26.02
N ASN A 655 -10.72 -15.99 -25.21
CA ASN A 655 -12.09 -16.28 -25.66
C ASN A 655 -12.60 -15.26 -26.68
N VAL A 656 -12.31 -13.97 -26.51
CA VAL A 656 -12.74 -12.94 -27.47
C VAL A 656 -12.00 -13.08 -28.81
N ASN A 657 -10.76 -13.56 -28.81
CA ASN A 657 -9.97 -13.78 -30.03
C ASN A 657 -10.13 -15.19 -30.64
N LYS A 658 -10.78 -16.13 -29.94
CA LYS A 658 -10.94 -17.52 -30.40
C LYS A 658 -11.71 -17.63 -31.72
N ASN A 659 -12.75 -16.81 -31.86
CA ASN A 659 -13.65 -16.82 -33.01
C ASN A 659 -13.59 -15.54 -33.85
N ARG A 660 -12.83 -14.52 -33.41
CA ARG A 660 -12.66 -13.26 -34.14
C ARG A 660 -12.02 -13.59 -35.48
N THR A 661 -12.64 -13.14 -36.57
CA THR A 661 -12.12 -13.36 -37.91
C THR A 661 -11.18 -12.23 -38.31
N ASN A 662 -10.19 -12.50 -39.17
CA ASN A 662 -9.31 -11.45 -39.73
C ASN A 662 -10.06 -10.43 -40.62
N PHE A 663 -11.39 -10.59 -40.77
CA PHE A 663 -12.26 -9.59 -41.40
C PHE A 663 -12.75 -8.54 -40.41
N GLU A 664 -12.86 -8.88 -39.13
CA GLU A 664 -13.30 -7.99 -38.04
C GLU A 664 -12.17 -7.07 -37.57
N ASP A 665 -10.93 -7.54 -37.66
CA ASP A 665 -9.73 -6.81 -37.28
C ASP A 665 -8.70 -6.90 -38.41
N LYS A 666 -8.53 -5.79 -39.12
CA LYS A 666 -7.68 -5.76 -40.33
C LYS A 666 -6.26 -5.33 -40.05
N GLU A 667 -6.01 -4.78 -38.86
CA GLU A 667 -4.70 -4.21 -38.51
C GLU A 667 -3.78 -5.21 -37.84
N TRP A 668 -4.31 -6.16 -37.04
CA TRP A 668 -3.50 -7.19 -36.40
C TRP A 668 -4.15 -8.58 -36.41
N ASP A 669 -3.29 -9.61 -36.38
CA ASP A 669 -3.71 -11.01 -36.47
C ASP A 669 -4.31 -11.51 -35.15
N SER A 670 -5.64 -11.56 -35.09
CA SER A 670 -6.39 -12.07 -33.92
C SER A 670 -6.01 -13.51 -33.55
N LYS A 671 -5.58 -14.33 -34.52
CA LYS A 671 -5.12 -15.69 -34.24
C LYS A 671 -3.85 -15.71 -33.39
N THR A 672 -2.90 -14.83 -33.69
CA THR A 672 -1.67 -14.66 -32.90
C THR A 672 -1.99 -14.17 -31.49
N ILE A 673 -2.92 -13.21 -31.32
CA ILE A 673 -3.35 -12.74 -29.98
C ILE A 673 -4.00 -13.88 -29.19
N LYS A 674 -4.86 -14.69 -29.81
CA LYS A 674 -5.43 -15.88 -29.18
C LYS A 674 -4.34 -16.86 -28.71
N GLU A 675 -3.33 -17.11 -29.53
CA GLU A 675 -2.22 -18.02 -29.20
C GLU A 675 -1.35 -17.45 -28.08
N ALA A 676 -1.06 -16.15 -28.11
CA ALA A 676 -0.35 -15.44 -27.04
C ALA A 676 -1.11 -15.53 -25.70
N ALA A 677 -2.43 -15.29 -25.71
CA ALA A 677 -3.27 -15.38 -24.51
C ALA A 677 -3.35 -16.81 -23.95
N ALA A 678 -3.43 -17.84 -24.82
CA ALA A 678 -3.41 -19.23 -24.41
C ALA A 678 -2.08 -19.62 -23.74
N LEU A 679 -0.96 -19.17 -24.32
CA LEU A 679 0.37 -19.41 -23.77
C LEU A 679 0.60 -18.66 -22.47
N PHE A 680 0.17 -17.40 -22.39
CA PHE A 680 0.21 -16.60 -21.17
C PHE A 680 -0.57 -17.28 -20.04
N TYR A 681 -1.80 -17.73 -20.30
CA TYR A 681 -2.58 -18.51 -19.34
C TYR A 681 -1.85 -19.78 -18.86
N SER A 682 -1.27 -20.55 -19.78
CA SER A 682 -0.53 -21.78 -19.44
C SER A 682 0.64 -21.49 -18.52
N ARG A 683 1.46 -20.49 -18.87
CA ARG A 683 2.64 -20.11 -18.10
C ARG A 683 2.29 -19.53 -16.74
N LEU A 684 1.24 -18.70 -16.65
CA LEU A 684 0.71 -18.27 -15.35
C LEU A 684 0.32 -19.49 -14.50
N LYS A 685 -0.36 -20.50 -15.05
CA LYS A 685 -0.69 -21.71 -14.29
C LYS A 685 0.52 -22.56 -13.90
N GLU A 686 1.58 -22.55 -14.67
CA GLU A 686 2.84 -23.18 -14.26
C GLU A 686 3.49 -22.42 -13.10
N LEU A 687 3.50 -21.08 -13.16
CA LEU A 687 4.07 -20.22 -12.12
C LEU A 687 3.41 -20.41 -10.76
N ASP A 688 2.12 -20.77 -10.69
CA ASP A 688 1.42 -21.10 -9.45
C ASP A 688 2.18 -22.15 -8.59
N SER A 689 2.57 -23.25 -9.25
CA SER A 689 3.34 -24.32 -8.61
C SER A 689 4.79 -23.89 -8.29
N VAL A 690 5.37 -23.04 -9.14
CA VAL A 690 6.74 -22.54 -8.96
C VAL A 690 6.81 -21.58 -7.77
N PHE A 691 5.90 -20.63 -7.66
CA PHE A 691 5.86 -19.66 -6.56
C PHE A 691 5.58 -20.35 -5.23
N LYS A 692 4.73 -21.39 -5.23
CA LYS A 692 4.57 -22.26 -4.07
C LYS A 692 5.91 -22.90 -3.67
N HIS A 693 6.64 -23.45 -4.63
CA HIS A 693 7.96 -24.03 -4.37
C HIS A 693 8.98 -22.99 -3.87
N VAL A 694 8.99 -21.78 -4.44
CA VAL A 694 9.85 -20.66 -4.01
C VAL A 694 9.54 -20.26 -2.57
N SER A 695 8.27 -20.20 -2.18
CA SER A 695 7.87 -19.96 -0.79
C SER A 695 8.27 -21.12 0.14
N ASP A 696 8.04 -22.37 -0.28
CA ASP A 696 8.28 -23.57 0.52
C ASP A 696 9.79 -23.84 0.74
N ARG A 697 10.64 -23.38 -0.18
CA ARG A 697 12.10 -23.49 -0.04
C ARG A 697 12.71 -22.41 0.84
N GLN A 698 11.97 -21.47 1.41
CA GLN A 698 12.56 -20.53 2.37
C GLN A 698 13.11 -21.28 3.60
N THR A 699 13.99 -20.66 4.37
CA THR A 699 14.51 -21.26 5.60
C THR A 699 13.38 -21.55 6.59
N LYS A 700 13.54 -22.60 7.41
CA LYS A 700 12.49 -23.06 8.32
C LYS A 700 12.03 -21.93 9.26
N GLY A 701 10.73 -21.68 9.30
CA GLY A 701 10.12 -20.66 10.17
C GLY A 701 9.94 -19.29 9.52
N THR A 702 10.50 -19.08 8.32
CA THR A 702 10.19 -17.93 7.46
C THR A 702 8.71 -17.92 7.08
N ILE A 703 8.13 -16.72 6.97
CA ILE A 703 6.73 -16.53 6.62
C ILE A 703 6.53 -16.90 5.15
N GLU A 704 5.43 -17.57 4.85
CA GLU A 704 5.07 -17.92 3.49
C GLU A 704 4.89 -16.68 2.60
N TYR A 705 5.24 -16.80 1.32
CA TYR A 705 5.08 -15.74 0.34
C TYR A 705 4.11 -16.20 -0.74
N LYS A 706 2.83 -15.83 -0.59
CA LYS A 706 1.74 -16.23 -1.49
C LYS A 706 1.18 -15.08 -2.32
N VAL A 707 1.72 -13.87 -2.15
CA VAL A 707 1.14 -12.64 -2.68
C VAL A 707 1.15 -12.55 -4.21
N LEU A 708 2.08 -13.26 -4.88
CA LEU A 708 2.16 -13.31 -6.35
C LEU A 708 1.52 -14.56 -6.96
N GLN A 709 0.77 -15.35 -6.19
CA GLN A 709 0.03 -16.47 -6.79
C GLN A 709 -0.90 -15.92 -7.89
N PRO A 710 -0.88 -16.45 -9.13
CA PRO A 710 -1.54 -15.84 -10.28
C PRO A 710 -3.07 -15.63 -10.12
N GLU A 711 -3.70 -16.38 -9.23
CA GLU A 711 -5.12 -16.27 -8.89
C GLU A 711 -5.43 -15.18 -7.87
N VAL A 712 -4.44 -14.73 -7.10
CA VAL A 712 -4.54 -13.58 -6.18
C VAL A 712 -3.80 -12.35 -6.70
N THR A 713 -3.16 -12.43 -7.87
CA THR A 713 -2.52 -11.27 -8.52
C THR A 713 -3.56 -10.46 -9.27
N ALA A 714 -3.83 -9.25 -8.80
CA ALA A 714 -4.83 -8.35 -9.39
C ALA A 714 -4.46 -8.00 -10.83
N VAL A 715 -5.43 -7.80 -11.73
CA VAL A 715 -5.21 -7.40 -13.13
C VAL A 715 -4.89 -5.90 -13.25
N SER A 716 -5.36 -5.10 -12.29
CA SER A 716 -5.21 -3.66 -12.20
C SER A 716 -5.05 -3.24 -10.73
N ILE A 717 -4.79 -1.96 -10.51
CA ILE A 717 -4.87 -1.34 -9.19
C ILE A 717 -6.35 -1.19 -8.83
N LEU A 718 -6.83 -2.04 -7.93
CA LEU A 718 -8.25 -2.20 -7.58
C LEU A 718 -8.66 -1.57 -6.24
N ILE A 719 -7.68 -1.13 -5.45
CA ILE A 719 -7.87 -0.52 -4.13
C ILE A 719 -6.64 0.29 -3.73
#